data_AF-A0A8D3B811-F1
#
_entry.id   AF-A0A8D3B811-F1
#
_cell.length_a   1.000
_cell.length_b   1.000
_cell.length_c   1.000
_cell.angle_alpha   90.00
_cell.angle_beta   90.00
_cell.angle_gamma   90.00
#
_symmetry.space_group_name_H-M   'P 1'
#
loop_
_entity.id
_entity.type
_entity.pdbx_description
1 polymer ?
#
loop_
_entity_poly.entity_id
_entity_poly.type
_entity_poly.pdbx_seq_one_letter_code
_entity_poly.pdbx_strand_id
1 'polypeptide(L)'
;MSRSATVPLGAGGATAPDTLTLLHRRLLLAEEEAEGLIRDVGMLGVSPDDILGSRGAPSPPELRRVLGDESMLWRHCDSLVSRVCRMESLLQTLKLTIFRLETERELDPPHTAHLTQQLVALRQQREEEQRACRAEVMKLREQLRQADQERDEARTDAHSLWETVEASAAAKVDVALAAEELKIVKLEMSQKITEMKEQMRQESARSNEATKSQSRLLLRAEEMEAEAELKRRQAELLQSDRRVLCAEVKTSRRQLEEERERGRRLEELCGQLEEQTATKDSLVSELKTELEAERSRVVKQVQEQDRLLTAARRNIQTELQVALAHSVSLQEELEKLKGEHAHLLQSSSTAQEMAAVQKELLERTVTRLQEELSTAQREKEAMREDLAHFKKQLCLVVTKLEGEKSSLETRLSKATREVGSLSSALQSQQGENRRLMGKVSALEQQRVRDAKVNLCILSGSSDSVKVFPQTDNVCFCGCVQHVDQMLRDLTEENKPAYEKLKVKLESLQKALDTVTVDKDRLAQSLQQAVLTNSKVQQNQATITLRDEELHEARTKANDLSEELSAIKRRFSEDYEFAMKKLHREISELKMTVKDSSRSSGDLSKGLHRRVSELERLASTQRVRIWEQRSQRRQEQQSRELHQDNCQKVEVSGKREVEWERWTSTIQRWEAKRQLAHVTEGLNPVRTQLETHRTHR
;
A
#
# COMPACT_ATOMS: atom_id res chain seq x y z
N MET A 1 -27.97 211.02 -19.92
CA MET A 1 -28.39 212.44 -20.08
C MET A 1 -29.14 212.84 -18.81
N SER A 2 -29.16 214.10 -18.33
CA SER A 2 -28.92 215.37 -19.01
C SER A 2 -28.09 216.39 -18.20
N ARG A 3 -27.14 217.04 -18.88
CA ARG A 3 -26.58 218.39 -18.70
C ARG A 3 -26.67 219.08 -17.32
N SER A 4 -25.51 219.29 -16.69
CA SER A 4 -25.26 220.49 -15.87
C SER A 4 -24.82 221.65 -16.78
N ALA A 5 -25.44 222.82 -16.65
CA ALA A 5 -25.06 224.03 -17.39
C ALA A 5 -23.89 224.78 -16.70
N THR A 6 -23.14 225.59 -17.47
CA THR A 6 -21.87 226.19 -17.02
C THR A 6 -21.88 227.71 -17.15
N VAL A 7 -21.71 228.42 -16.03
CA VAL A 7 -21.03 229.74 -15.89
C VAL A 7 -21.70 230.97 -16.58
N PRO A 8 -21.72 232.13 -15.89
CA PRO A 8 -21.01 233.30 -16.43
C PRO A 8 -19.90 233.78 -15.47
N LEU A 9 -18.80 234.30 -16.04
CA LEU A 9 -17.68 234.89 -15.30
C LEU A 9 -17.79 236.43 -15.32
N GLY A 10 -17.46 237.09 -14.21
CA GLY A 10 -17.26 238.54 -14.15
C GLY A 10 -17.19 239.07 -12.71
N ALA A 11 -16.36 240.07 -12.38
CA ALA A 11 -15.25 240.64 -13.16
C ALA A 11 -14.25 241.34 -12.22
N GLY A 12 -12.98 241.44 -12.64
CA GLY A 12 -11.93 242.23 -11.97
C GLY A 12 -10.68 241.42 -11.62
N GLY A 13 -9.50 241.93 -11.98
CA GLY A 13 -8.20 241.38 -11.54
C GLY A 13 -7.70 240.15 -12.31
N ALA A 14 -7.69 240.19 -13.64
CA ALA A 14 -7.01 239.16 -14.43
C ALA A 14 -5.49 239.40 -14.49
N THR A 15 -4.70 238.37 -14.18
CA THR A 15 -3.30 238.25 -14.62
C THR A 15 -3.24 237.21 -15.73
N ALA A 16 -2.44 237.43 -16.77
CA ALA A 16 -2.45 236.61 -17.99
C ALA A 16 -2.21 235.08 -17.85
N PRO A 17 -1.54 234.52 -16.81
CA PRO A 17 -1.26 233.07 -16.75
C PRO A 17 -2.46 232.13 -16.52
N ASP A 18 -3.51 232.59 -15.82
CA ASP A 18 -4.45 231.64 -15.17
C ASP A 18 -5.45 231.00 -16.14
N THR A 19 -5.90 231.73 -17.17
CA THR A 19 -6.85 231.22 -18.18
C THR A 19 -6.25 230.15 -19.08
N LEU A 20 -4.96 230.26 -19.41
CA LEU A 20 -4.19 229.25 -20.15
C LEU A 20 -4.13 227.92 -19.38
N THR A 21 -3.89 227.99 -18.08
CA THR A 21 -3.78 226.81 -17.20
C THR A 21 -5.10 226.03 -17.13
N LEU A 22 -6.24 226.74 -17.13
CA LEU A 22 -7.57 226.13 -17.13
C LEU A 22 -7.91 225.45 -18.46
N LEU A 23 -7.57 226.08 -19.60
CA LEU A 23 -7.71 225.47 -20.93
C LEU A 23 -6.87 224.19 -21.06
N HIS A 24 -5.60 224.23 -20.63
CA HIS A 24 -4.72 223.06 -20.67
C HIS A 24 -5.24 221.91 -19.80
N ARG A 25 -5.82 222.20 -18.63
CA ARG A 25 -6.38 221.15 -17.75
C ARG A 25 -7.69 220.55 -18.29
N ARG A 26 -8.54 221.31 -18.99
CA ARG A 26 -9.70 220.75 -19.70
C ARG A 26 -9.29 219.86 -20.87
N LEU A 27 -8.18 220.18 -21.54
CA LEU A 27 -7.64 219.38 -22.63
C LEU A 27 -7.16 218.00 -22.18
N LEU A 28 -6.37 217.94 -21.09
CA LEU A 28 -5.86 216.68 -20.54
C LEU A 28 -6.99 215.72 -20.13
N LEU A 29 -8.04 216.24 -19.46
CA LEU A 29 -9.20 215.43 -19.07
C LEU A 29 -10.00 214.91 -20.28
N ALA A 30 -10.04 215.68 -21.38
CA ALA A 30 -10.68 215.25 -22.63
C ALA A 30 -9.85 214.19 -23.36
N GLU A 31 -8.52 214.22 -23.22
CA GLU A 31 -7.60 213.21 -23.75
C GLU A 31 -7.71 211.89 -22.96
N GLU A 32 -7.78 211.93 -21.62
CA GLU A 32 -8.07 210.74 -20.79
C GLU A 32 -9.45 210.14 -21.07
N GLU A 33 -10.50 210.95 -21.21
CA GLU A 33 -11.86 210.46 -21.49
C GLU A 33 -11.94 209.79 -22.89
N ALA A 34 -11.21 210.31 -23.88
CA ALA A 34 -11.14 209.72 -25.22
C ALA A 34 -10.47 208.34 -25.20
N GLU A 35 -9.35 208.17 -24.49
CA GLU A 35 -8.70 206.87 -24.32
C GLU A 35 -9.57 205.84 -23.61
N GLY A 36 -10.37 206.26 -22.63
CA GLY A 36 -11.33 205.38 -21.95
C GLY A 36 -12.29 204.73 -22.94
N LEU A 37 -12.96 205.55 -23.75
CA LEU A 37 -13.98 205.12 -24.69
C LEU A 37 -13.41 204.26 -25.85
N ILE A 38 -12.16 204.47 -26.25
CA ILE A 38 -11.48 203.60 -27.24
C ILE A 38 -11.32 202.17 -26.69
N ARG A 39 -11.01 202.01 -25.39
CA ARG A 39 -10.95 200.69 -24.75
C ARG A 39 -12.32 200.03 -24.68
N ASP A 40 -13.38 200.80 -24.40
CA ASP A 40 -14.76 200.30 -24.36
C ASP A 40 -15.25 199.83 -25.75
N VAL A 41 -14.94 200.58 -26.83
CA VAL A 41 -15.17 200.14 -28.22
C VAL A 41 -14.44 198.84 -28.54
N GLY A 42 -13.20 198.68 -28.04
CA GLY A 42 -12.42 197.45 -28.18
C GLY A 42 -13.09 196.23 -27.52
N MET A 43 -13.70 196.41 -26.35
CA MET A 43 -14.48 195.36 -25.67
C MET A 43 -15.79 195.00 -26.38
N LEU A 44 -16.25 195.84 -27.32
CA LEU A 44 -17.38 195.58 -28.22
C LEU A 44 -16.94 194.98 -29.58
N GLY A 45 -15.64 194.73 -29.78
CA GLY A 45 -15.11 193.94 -30.90
C GLY A 45 -14.54 194.73 -32.09
N VAL A 46 -14.39 196.05 -31.99
CA VAL A 46 -13.83 196.90 -33.08
C VAL A 46 -12.38 197.32 -32.76
N SER A 47 -11.51 197.27 -33.77
CA SER A 47 -10.07 197.55 -33.59
C SER A 47 -9.79 199.04 -33.34
N PRO A 48 -8.84 199.41 -32.45
CA PRO A 48 -8.47 200.80 -32.20
C PRO A 48 -7.94 201.57 -33.43
N ASP A 49 -7.27 200.88 -34.36
CA ASP A 49 -6.61 201.51 -35.52
C ASP A 49 -7.63 202.11 -36.52
N ASP A 50 -8.81 201.50 -36.67
CA ASP A 50 -9.87 201.96 -37.58
C ASP A 50 -10.51 203.30 -37.15
N ILE A 51 -10.18 203.78 -35.95
CA ILE A 51 -10.82 204.93 -35.28
C ILE A 51 -9.99 206.23 -35.43
N LEU A 52 -8.69 206.13 -35.73
CA LEU A 52 -7.74 207.27 -35.69
C LEU A 52 -7.12 207.59 -37.07
N GLY A 53 -7.87 208.32 -37.90
CA GLY A 53 -7.55 208.60 -39.29
C GLY A 53 -6.25 209.39 -39.59
N SER A 54 -5.14 208.67 -39.77
CA SER A 54 -3.97 208.98 -40.63
C SER A 54 -3.31 210.39 -40.54
N ARG A 55 -3.41 211.10 -39.41
CA ARG A 55 -2.51 212.20 -39.03
C ARG A 55 -2.10 212.03 -37.57
N GLY A 56 -0.80 211.75 -37.37
CA GLY A 56 -0.28 211.14 -36.14
C GLY A 56 -0.55 211.90 -34.84
N ALA A 57 -0.72 211.14 -33.75
CA ALA A 57 -0.82 211.66 -32.40
C ALA A 57 0.48 212.38 -31.98
N PRO A 58 0.42 213.57 -31.37
CA PRO A 58 1.60 214.38 -31.09
C PRO A 58 2.33 213.94 -29.81
N SER A 59 3.64 213.73 -29.90
CA SER A 59 4.54 213.53 -28.76
C SER A 59 4.68 214.79 -27.89
N PRO A 60 4.94 214.66 -26.56
CA PRO A 60 4.86 215.77 -25.62
C PRO A 60 6.14 216.65 -25.58
N PRO A 61 5.98 217.97 -25.35
CA PRO A 61 7.07 218.84 -24.92
C PRO A 61 6.84 219.43 -23.52
N GLU A 62 7.90 219.49 -22.71
CA GLU A 62 7.97 220.34 -21.52
C GLU A 62 7.80 221.81 -21.92
N LEU A 63 7.13 222.63 -21.09
CA LEU A 63 7.12 224.08 -21.28
C LEU A 63 7.68 224.86 -20.08
N ARG A 64 8.88 225.35 -20.32
CA ARG A 64 9.76 226.08 -19.40
C ARG A 64 9.16 227.43 -19.03
N ARG A 65 9.24 227.82 -17.75
CA ARG A 65 8.80 229.14 -17.28
C ARG A 65 9.75 230.22 -17.84
N VAL A 66 9.26 231.05 -18.78
CA VAL A 66 10.01 232.14 -19.41
C VAL A 66 9.23 233.45 -19.28
N LEU A 67 9.90 234.49 -18.79
CA LEU A 67 9.39 235.87 -18.75
C LEU A 67 9.82 236.58 -20.04
N GLY A 68 8.88 236.95 -20.90
CA GLY A 68 9.18 237.74 -22.10
C GLY A 68 8.07 237.78 -23.14
N ASP A 69 7.52 238.99 -23.33
CA ASP A 69 6.73 239.47 -24.48
C ASP A 69 5.32 238.89 -24.74
N GLU A 70 4.37 239.78 -25.02
CA GLU A 70 2.95 239.46 -25.21
C GLU A 70 2.66 238.69 -26.52
N SER A 71 3.54 238.83 -27.52
CA SER A 71 3.38 238.28 -28.87
C SER A 71 3.47 236.74 -28.97
N MET A 72 3.93 236.07 -27.90
CA MET A 72 4.01 234.61 -27.81
C MET A 72 2.84 233.98 -27.05
N LEU A 73 2.26 234.68 -26.07
CA LEU A 73 1.11 234.19 -25.28
C LEU A 73 -0.11 233.89 -26.17
N TRP A 74 -0.43 234.80 -27.10
CA TRP A 74 -1.58 234.63 -28.00
C TRP A 74 -1.48 233.38 -28.90
N ARG A 75 -0.30 233.06 -29.44
CA ARG A 75 -0.10 231.83 -30.21
C ARG A 75 -0.24 230.57 -29.36
N HIS A 76 0.07 230.65 -28.06
CA HIS A 76 -0.12 229.52 -27.15
C HIS A 76 -1.61 229.30 -26.82
N CYS A 77 -2.38 230.38 -26.60
CA CYS A 77 -3.84 230.32 -26.46
C CYS A 77 -4.50 229.66 -27.67
N ASP A 78 -4.19 230.15 -28.88
CA ASP A 78 -4.81 229.71 -30.13
C ASP A 78 -4.52 228.23 -30.45
N SER A 79 -3.28 227.79 -30.20
CA SER A 79 -2.90 226.37 -30.32
C SER A 79 -3.62 225.46 -29.33
N LEU A 80 -3.91 225.93 -28.11
CA LEU A 80 -4.61 225.15 -27.09
C LEU A 80 -6.11 225.03 -27.42
N VAL A 81 -6.77 226.13 -27.75
CA VAL A 81 -8.19 226.13 -28.18
C VAL A 81 -8.37 225.23 -29.41
N SER A 82 -7.48 225.36 -30.41
CA SER A 82 -7.48 224.50 -31.59
C SER A 82 -7.33 223.01 -31.30
N ARG A 83 -6.65 222.62 -30.21
CA ARG A 83 -6.51 221.21 -29.79
C ARG A 83 -7.72 220.72 -28.98
N VAL A 84 -8.29 221.56 -28.11
CA VAL A 84 -9.53 221.27 -27.35
C VAL A 84 -10.69 220.97 -28.29
N CYS A 85 -10.96 221.82 -29.29
CA CYS A 85 -12.10 221.60 -30.20
C CYS A 85 -11.97 220.32 -31.05
N ARG A 86 -10.74 219.88 -31.35
CA ARG A 86 -10.51 218.58 -32.00
C ARG A 86 -10.80 217.41 -31.06
N MET A 87 -10.42 217.52 -29.78
CA MET A 87 -10.66 216.46 -28.80
C MET A 87 -12.14 216.29 -28.44
N GLU A 88 -12.89 217.40 -28.28
CA GLU A 88 -14.35 217.34 -28.09
C GLU A 88 -15.07 216.68 -29.27
N SER A 89 -14.60 216.91 -30.51
CA SER A 89 -15.13 216.28 -31.73
C SER A 89 -14.89 214.76 -31.76
N LEU A 90 -13.70 214.30 -31.35
CA LEU A 90 -13.38 212.87 -31.22
C LEU A 90 -14.24 212.20 -30.15
N LEU A 91 -14.34 212.83 -28.97
CA LEU A 91 -15.16 212.35 -27.84
C LEU A 91 -16.63 212.12 -28.21
N GLN A 92 -17.22 213.03 -28.98
CA GLN A 92 -18.62 212.92 -29.40
C GLN A 92 -18.81 211.86 -30.51
N THR A 93 -17.78 211.62 -31.32
CA THR A 93 -17.78 210.51 -32.30
C THR A 93 -17.74 209.15 -31.58
N LEU A 94 -16.77 208.94 -30.68
CA LEU A 94 -16.59 207.70 -29.91
C LEU A 94 -17.87 207.27 -29.17
N LYS A 95 -18.53 208.22 -28.49
CA LYS A 95 -19.77 207.97 -27.73
C LYS A 95 -20.94 207.52 -28.61
N LEU A 96 -20.97 207.91 -29.88
CA LEU A 96 -21.98 207.44 -30.84
C LEU A 96 -21.64 206.04 -31.40
N THR A 97 -20.36 205.70 -31.55
CA THR A 97 -19.92 204.37 -31.99
C THR A 97 -20.27 203.29 -30.96
N ILE A 98 -19.97 203.52 -29.68
CA ILE A 98 -20.31 202.61 -28.57
C ILE A 98 -21.82 202.33 -28.58
N PHE A 99 -22.65 203.39 -28.57
CA PHE A 99 -24.10 203.25 -28.46
C PHE A 99 -24.72 202.46 -29.63
N ARG A 100 -24.12 202.52 -30.83
CA ARG A 100 -24.51 201.67 -31.97
C ARG A 100 -24.12 200.21 -31.76
N LEU A 101 -22.88 199.93 -31.39
CA LEU A 101 -22.40 198.56 -31.19
C LEU A 101 -23.12 197.84 -30.04
N GLU A 102 -23.44 198.55 -28.95
CA GLU A 102 -24.24 198.00 -27.85
C GLU A 102 -25.68 197.71 -28.27
N THR A 103 -26.31 198.60 -29.05
CA THR A 103 -27.67 198.36 -29.55
C THR A 103 -27.73 197.28 -30.63
N GLU A 104 -26.72 197.14 -31.50
CA GLU A 104 -26.64 196.00 -32.43
C GLU A 104 -26.49 194.67 -31.68
N ARG A 105 -25.64 194.61 -30.64
CA ARG A 105 -25.46 193.41 -29.81
C ARG A 105 -26.73 193.01 -29.03
N GLU A 106 -27.56 193.97 -28.64
CA GLU A 106 -28.83 193.71 -27.93
C GLU A 106 -30.02 193.44 -28.88
N LEU A 107 -29.89 193.75 -30.17
CA LEU A 107 -30.97 193.66 -31.16
C LEU A 107 -30.79 192.55 -32.22
N ASP A 108 -29.90 191.57 -32.00
CA ASP A 108 -29.71 190.42 -32.91
C ASP A 108 -30.13 189.06 -32.28
N PRO A 109 -31.43 188.69 -32.30
CA PRO A 109 -31.96 187.46 -31.71
C PRO A 109 -31.40 186.08 -32.17
N PRO A 110 -31.01 185.83 -33.44
CA PRO A 110 -30.80 184.46 -33.92
C PRO A 110 -29.57 183.76 -33.31
N HIS A 111 -28.52 184.50 -32.92
CA HIS A 111 -27.30 183.90 -32.38
C HIS A 111 -27.54 183.22 -31.01
N THR A 112 -28.28 183.90 -30.12
CA THR A 112 -28.58 183.43 -28.75
C THR A 112 -29.47 182.18 -28.74
N ALA A 113 -30.35 182.04 -29.72
CA ALA A 113 -31.19 180.85 -29.91
C ALA A 113 -30.37 179.61 -30.34
N HIS A 114 -29.32 179.80 -31.16
CA HIS A 114 -28.52 178.68 -31.64
C HIS A 114 -27.68 178.03 -30.53
N LEU A 115 -26.98 178.84 -29.72
CA LEU A 115 -26.15 178.34 -28.61
C LEU A 115 -26.98 177.62 -27.54
N THR A 116 -28.19 178.12 -27.24
CA THR A 116 -29.10 177.46 -26.29
C THR A 116 -29.63 176.13 -26.84
N GLN A 117 -29.93 176.05 -28.14
CA GLN A 117 -30.32 174.78 -28.79
C GLN A 117 -29.17 173.76 -28.79
N GLN A 118 -27.92 174.17 -29.07
CA GLN A 118 -26.75 173.28 -28.98
C GLN A 118 -26.54 172.71 -27.57
N LEU A 119 -26.68 173.54 -26.52
CA LEU A 119 -26.55 173.09 -25.13
C LEU A 119 -27.66 172.11 -24.71
N VAL A 120 -28.87 172.25 -25.26
CA VAL A 120 -29.94 171.26 -25.06
C VAL A 120 -29.61 169.94 -25.76
N ALA A 121 -29.15 169.98 -27.01
CA ALA A 121 -28.75 168.79 -27.76
C ALA A 121 -27.62 168.01 -27.06
N LEU A 122 -26.56 168.68 -26.60
CA LEU A 122 -25.46 168.06 -25.86
C LEU A 122 -25.90 167.47 -24.50
N ARG A 123 -26.87 168.11 -23.82
CA ARG A 123 -27.47 167.55 -22.60
C ARG A 123 -28.27 166.29 -22.90
N GLN A 124 -29.12 166.32 -23.93
CA GLN A 124 -29.91 165.17 -24.34
C GLN A 124 -29.01 163.99 -24.75
N GLN A 125 -27.99 164.25 -25.58
CA GLN A 125 -27.00 163.23 -25.97
C GLN A 125 -26.32 162.62 -24.72
N ARG A 126 -25.83 163.45 -23.79
CA ARG A 126 -25.21 162.97 -22.54
C ARG A 126 -26.17 162.13 -21.70
N GLU A 127 -27.45 162.48 -21.66
CA GLU A 127 -28.46 161.67 -20.96
C GLU A 127 -28.76 160.34 -21.68
N GLU A 128 -28.79 160.33 -23.02
CA GLU A 128 -28.97 159.15 -23.85
C GLU A 128 -27.77 158.21 -23.73
N GLU A 129 -26.55 158.72 -23.77
CA GLU A 129 -25.31 157.99 -23.45
C GLU A 129 -25.36 157.43 -22.03
N GLN A 130 -25.80 158.21 -21.03
CA GLN A 130 -25.98 157.67 -19.67
C GLN A 130 -27.10 156.62 -19.58
N ARG A 131 -28.19 156.72 -20.37
CA ARG A 131 -29.23 155.68 -20.46
C ARG A 131 -28.65 154.41 -21.08
N ALA A 132 -27.90 154.51 -22.17
CA ALA A 132 -27.23 153.40 -22.83
C ALA A 132 -26.18 152.74 -21.92
N CYS A 133 -25.30 153.51 -21.29
CA CYS A 133 -24.33 153.00 -20.32
C CYS A 133 -25.00 152.33 -19.11
N ARG A 134 -26.13 152.85 -18.61
CA ARG A 134 -26.91 152.18 -17.56
C ARG A 134 -27.52 150.86 -18.05
N ALA A 135 -28.07 150.83 -19.27
CA ALA A 135 -28.62 149.62 -19.87
C ALA A 135 -27.54 148.55 -20.09
N GLU A 136 -26.39 148.91 -20.65
CA GLU A 136 -25.25 147.99 -20.84
C GLU A 136 -24.65 147.53 -19.51
N VAL A 137 -24.56 148.40 -18.48
CA VAL A 137 -24.15 147.96 -17.12
C VAL A 137 -25.14 146.94 -16.53
N MET A 138 -26.45 147.10 -16.75
CA MET A 138 -27.45 146.13 -16.29
C MET A 138 -27.38 144.82 -17.09
N LYS A 139 -27.17 144.90 -18.41
CA LYS A 139 -26.98 143.74 -19.31
C LYS A 139 -25.70 142.95 -18.97
N LEU A 140 -24.58 143.63 -18.74
CA LEU A 140 -23.32 143.02 -18.30
C LEU A 140 -23.43 142.42 -16.90
N ARG A 141 -24.19 143.03 -15.99
CA ARG A 141 -24.50 142.45 -14.66
C ARG A 141 -25.33 141.17 -14.78
N GLU A 142 -26.33 141.15 -15.64
CA GLU A 142 -27.14 139.94 -15.84
C GLU A 142 -26.34 138.84 -16.55
N GLN A 143 -25.49 139.19 -17.53
CA GLN A 143 -24.54 138.25 -18.14
C GLN A 143 -23.51 137.71 -17.14
N LEU A 144 -23.03 138.53 -16.21
CA LEU A 144 -22.16 138.08 -15.12
C LEU A 144 -22.92 137.15 -14.16
N ARG A 145 -24.14 137.52 -13.74
CA ARG A 145 -25.00 136.70 -12.88
C ARG A 145 -25.32 135.34 -13.53
N GLN A 146 -25.59 135.34 -14.83
CA GLN A 146 -25.80 134.15 -15.65
C GLN A 146 -24.54 133.27 -15.68
N ALA A 147 -23.37 133.85 -15.96
CA ALA A 147 -22.10 133.10 -16.02
C ALA A 147 -21.61 132.61 -14.64
N ASP A 148 -21.87 133.36 -13.56
CA ASP A 148 -21.67 132.91 -12.18
C ASP A 148 -22.56 131.70 -11.87
N GLN A 149 -23.84 131.76 -12.25
CA GLN A 149 -24.80 130.67 -12.07
C GLN A 149 -24.42 129.42 -12.90
N GLU A 150 -24.14 129.57 -14.20
CA GLU A 150 -23.72 128.46 -15.08
C GLU A 150 -22.42 127.81 -14.61
N ARG A 151 -21.47 128.60 -14.07
CA ARG A 151 -20.24 128.06 -13.45
C ARG A 151 -20.55 127.26 -12.18
N ASP A 152 -21.47 127.75 -11.35
CA ASP A 152 -21.77 127.11 -10.07
C ASP A 152 -22.66 125.86 -10.23
N GLU A 153 -23.53 125.85 -11.25
CA GLU A 153 -24.20 124.64 -11.77
C GLU A 153 -23.17 123.62 -12.31
N ALA A 154 -22.23 124.06 -13.16
CA ALA A 154 -21.15 123.19 -13.66
C ALA A 154 -20.21 122.68 -12.55
N ARG A 155 -20.08 123.41 -11.42
CA ARG A 155 -19.36 122.94 -10.23
C ARG A 155 -20.14 121.88 -9.47
N THR A 156 -21.46 122.01 -9.32
CA THR A 156 -22.29 120.95 -8.72
C THR A 156 -22.30 119.69 -9.57
N ASP A 157 -22.38 119.83 -10.90
CA ASP A 157 -22.29 118.70 -11.83
C ASP A 157 -20.92 118.03 -11.77
N ALA A 158 -19.83 118.80 -11.79
CA ALA A 158 -18.47 118.26 -11.67
C ALA A 158 -18.25 117.55 -10.31
N HIS A 159 -18.84 118.06 -9.22
CA HIS A 159 -18.75 117.41 -7.91
C HIS A 159 -19.56 116.11 -7.87
N SER A 160 -20.79 116.09 -8.38
CA SER A 160 -21.62 114.88 -8.44
C SER A 160 -21.02 113.82 -9.39
N LEU A 161 -20.43 114.23 -10.52
CA LEU A 161 -19.66 113.34 -11.38
C LEU A 161 -18.42 112.79 -10.66
N TRP A 162 -17.73 113.60 -9.85
CA TRP A 162 -16.62 113.13 -9.02
C TRP A 162 -17.09 112.12 -7.95
N GLU A 163 -18.19 112.37 -7.24
CA GLU A 163 -18.79 111.42 -6.28
C GLU A 163 -19.16 110.08 -6.94
N THR A 164 -19.81 110.12 -8.12
CA THR A 164 -20.16 108.90 -8.85
C THR A 164 -18.94 108.15 -9.40
N VAL A 165 -17.86 108.85 -9.75
CA VAL A 165 -16.57 108.24 -10.13
C VAL A 165 -15.85 107.64 -8.92
N GLU A 166 -15.86 108.29 -7.76
CA GLU A 166 -15.28 107.75 -6.52
C GLU A 166 -16.06 106.52 -6.03
N ALA A 167 -17.40 106.58 -6.02
CA ALA A 167 -18.26 105.43 -5.73
C ALA A 167 -18.04 104.29 -6.75
N SER A 168 -17.87 104.60 -8.03
CA SER A 168 -17.52 103.61 -9.06
C SER A 168 -16.12 103.03 -8.87
N ALA A 169 -15.17 103.79 -8.34
CA ALA A 169 -13.83 103.32 -8.02
C ALA A 169 -13.83 102.39 -6.79
N ALA A 170 -14.54 102.77 -5.73
CA ALA A 170 -14.76 101.93 -4.55
C ALA A 170 -15.41 100.59 -4.94
N ALA A 171 -16.53 100.62 -5.67
CA ALA A 171 -17.20 99.40 -6.13
C ALA A 171 -16.32 98.51 -7.03
N LYS A 172 -15.39 99.08 -7.82
CA LYS A 172 -14.39 98.31 -8.58
C LYS A 172 -13.36 97.63 -7.67
N VAL A 173 -12.97 98.27 -6.57
CA VAL A 173 -12.08 97.66 -5.56
C VAL A 173 -12.81 96.53 -4.84
N ASP A 174 -14.05 96.72 -4.41
CA ASP A 174 -14.86 95.69 -3.76
C ASP A 174 -15.06 94.46 -4.65
N VAL A 175 -15.38 94.67 -5.94
CA VAL A 175 -15.50 93.60 -6.93
C VAL A 175 -14.16 92.90 -7.18
N ALA A 176 -13.03 93.62 -7.13
CA ALA A 176 -11.70 93.01 -7.24
C ALA A 176 -11.35 92.17 -6.01
N LEU A 177 -11.64 92.65 -4.79
CA LEU A 177 -11.44 91.90 -3.55
C LEU A 177 -12.28 90.61 -3.54
N ALA A 178 -13.59 90.71 -3.85
CA ALA A 178 -14.46 89.55 -3.98
C ALA A 178 -13.98 88.56 -5.07
N ALA A 179 -13.35 89.05 -6.14
CA ALA A 179 -12.76 88.19 -7.17
C ALA A 179 -11.48 87.48 -6.70
N GLU A 180 -10.67 88.05 -5.79
CA GLU A 180 -9.56 87.33 -5.16
C GLU A 180 -10.05 86.33 -4.09
N GLU A 181 -11.06 86.70 -3.28
CA GLU A 181 -11.71 85.77 -2.33
C GLU A 181 -12.27 84.53 -3.05
N LEU A 182 -12.96 84.72 -4.18
CA LEU A 182 -13.46 83.63 -5.02
C LEU A 182 -12.33 82.77 -5.63
N LYS A 183 -11.13 83.33 -5.86
CA LYS A 183 -9.95 82.53 -6.27
C LYS A 183 -9.40 81.70 -5.12
N ILE A 184 -9.36 82.24 -3.89
CA ILE A 184 -8.94 81.52 -2.69
C ILE A 184 -9.89 80.35 -2.44
N VAL A 185 -11.20 80.61 -2.35
CA VAL A 185 -12.24 79.56 -2.16
C VAL A 185 -12.18 78.53 -3.28
N LYS A 186 -11.98 78.93 -4.54
CA LYS A 186 -11.80 77.99 -5.66
C LYS A 186 -10.55 77.11 -5.49
N LEU A 187 -9.45 77.65 -4.98
CA LEU A 187 -8.21 76.91 -4.74
C LEU A 187 -8.39 75.91 -3.58
N GLU A 188 -9.01 76.33 -2.48
CA GLU A 188 -9.35 75.46 -1.34
C GLU A 188 -10.30 74.32 -1.76
N MET A 189 -11.37 74.63 -2.49
CA MET A 189 -12.27 73.62 -3.06
C MET A 189 -11.54 72.67 -4.02
N SER A 190 -10.63 73.18 -4.84
CA SER A 190 -9.84 72.36 -5.76
C SER A 190 -8.90 71.42 -5.00
N GLN A 191 -8.23 71.91 -3.95
CA GLN A 191 -7.42 71.10 -3.05
C GLN A 191 -8.28 70.02 -2.38
N LYS A 192 -9.44 70.39 -1.81
CA LYS A 192 -10.35 69.43 -1.16
C LYS A 192 -10.84 68.34 -2.10
N ILE A 193 -11.12 68.69 -3.36
CA ILE A 193 -11.46 67.73 -4.41
C ILE A 193 -10.29 66.79 -4.71
N THR A 194 -9.02 67.26 -4.69
CA THR A 194 -7.86 66.36 -4.84
C THR A 194 -7.62 65.47 -3.62
N GLU A 195 -7.79 65.98 -2.40
CA GLU A 195 -7.71 65.20 -1.16
C GLU A 195 -8.75 64.08 -1.13
N MET A 196 -10.02 64.39 -1.42
CA MET A 196 -11.09 63.39 -1.47
C MET A 196 -10.87 62.35 -2.57
N LYS A 197 -10.36 62.76 -3.74
CA LYS A 197 -10.01 61.82 -4.83
C LYS A 197 -8.89 60.86 -4.42
N GLU A 198 -7.93 61.33 -3.63
CA GLU A 198 -6.84 60.50 -3.14
C GLU A 198 -7.28 59.59 -1.97
N GLN A 199 -8.11 60.09 -1.06
CA GLN A 199 -8.77 59.26 -0.03
C GLN A 199 -9.58 58.13 -0.65
N MET A 200 -10.41 58.39 -1.67
CA MET A 200 -11.14 57.36 -2.40
C MET A 200 -10.22 56.33 -3.09
N ARG A 201 -9.05 56.73 -3.61
CA ARG A 201 -8.06 55.78 -4.15
C ARG A 201 -7.47 54.90 -3.06
N GLN A 202 -7.10 55.47 -1.92
CA GLN A 202 -6.51 54.73 -0.81
C GLN A 202 -7.52 53.78 -0.16
N GLU A 203 -8.77 54.20 0.00
CA GLU A 203 -9.87 53.34 0.45
C GLU A 203 -10.17 52.23 -0.55
N SER A 204 -10.25 52.54 -1.84
CA SER A 204 -10.39 51.52 -2.89
C SER A 204 -9.22 50.53 -2.91
N ALA A 205 -7.98 51.00 -2.73
CA ALA A 205 -6.80 50.13 -2.65
C ALA A 205 -6.86 49.20 -1.43
N ARG A 206 -7.18 49.73 -0.24
CA ARG A 206 -7.37 48.95 1.00
C ARG A 206 -8.52 47.95 0.87
N SER A 207 -9.64 48.36 0.28
CA SER A 207 -10.79 47.49 -0.01
C SER A 207 -10.39 46.34 -0.94
N ASN A 208 -9.73 46.63 -2.06
CA ASN A 208 -9.21 45.61 -2.99
C ASN A 208 -8.20 44.66 -2.33
N GLU A 209 -7.37 45.14 -1.40
CA GLU A 209 -6.44 44.30 -0.64
C GLU A 209 -7.15 43.43 0.41
N ALA A 210 -8.17 43.96 1.08
CA ALA A 210 -9.03 43.21 1.99
C ALA A 210 -9.84 42.12 1.27
N THR A 211 -10.39 42.40 0.08
CA THR A 211 -11.03 41.36 -0.75
C THR A 211 -10.02 40.28 -1.15
N LYS A 212 -8.79 40.65 -1.55
CA LYS A 212 -7.73 39.68 -1.88
C LYS A 212 -7.29 38.84 -0.68
N SER A 213 -7.24 39.41 0.53
CA SER A 213 -6.93 38.63 1.74
C SER A 213 -8.09 37.72 2.14
N GLN A 214 -9.33 38.19 2.02
CA GLN A 214 -10.54 37.38 2.21
C GLN A 214 -10.58 36.18 1.25
N SER A 215 -10.34 36.37 -0.06
CA SER A 215 -10.29 35.27 -1.03
C SER A 215 -9.19 34.25 -0.69
N ARG A 216 -8.01 34.68 -0.22
CA ARG A 216 -6.94 33.77 0.24
C ARG A 216 -7.32 33.00 1.51
N LEU A 217 -8.13 33.59 2.40
CA LEU A 217 -8.63 32.91 3.60
C LEU A 217 -9.73 31.90 3.28
N LEU A 218 -10.62 32.22 2.32
CA LEU A 218 -11.64 31.28 1.83
C LEU A 218 -11.00 30.06 1.14
N LEU A 219 -10.05 30.27 0.21
CA LEU A 219 -9.32 29.16 -0.42
C LEU A 219 -8.63 28.26 0.61
N ARG A 220 -8.02 28.84 1.65
CA ARG A 220 -7.42 28.06 2.76
C ARG A 220 -8.43 27.34 3.62
N ALA A 221 -9.64 27.87 3.77
CA ALA A 221 -10.73 27.16 4.45
C ALA A 221 -11.20 25.97 3.62
N GLU A 222 -11.40 26.15 2.31
CA GLU A 222 -11.74 25.09 1.36
C GLU A 222 -10.68 23.98 1.31
N GLU A 223 -9.39 24.34 1.27
CA GLU A 223 -8.24 23.41 1.38
C GLU A 223 -8.30 22.61 2.70
N MET A 224 -8.49 23.28 3.83
CA MET A 224 -8.58 22.65 5.16
C MET A 224 -9.83 21.77 5.34
N GLU A 225 -10.96 22.15 4.74
CA GLU A 225 -12.19 21.34 4.75
C GLU A 225 -12.04 20.09 3.89
N ALA A 226 -11.41 20.18 2.72
CA ALA A 226 -11.08 19.03 1.88
C ALA A 226 -10.09 18.08 2.58
N GLU A 227 -9.08 18.60 3.27
CA GLU A 227 -8.18 17.80 4.11
C GLU A 227 -8.92 17.13 5.28
N ALA A 228 -9.80 17.85 5.97
CA ALA A 228 -10.58 17.30 7.07
C ALA A 228 -11.52 16.18 6.60
N GLU A 229 -12.15 16.36 5.44
CA GLU A 229 -13.04 15.38 4.82
C GLU A 229 -12.28 14.13 4.35
N LEU A 230 -11.08 14.27 3.78
CA LEU A 230 -10.21 13.14 3.49
C LEU A 230 -9.85 12.35 4.76
N LYS A 231 -9.54 13.05 5.86
CA LYS A 231 -9.22 12.44 7.16
C LYS A 231 -10.43 11.75 7.80
N ARG A 232 -11.66 12.26 7.61
CA ARG A 232 -12.90 11.55 8.01
C ARG A 232 -13.04 10.22 7.28
N ARG A 233 -12.93 10.23 5.94
CA ARG A 233 -13.05 9.01 5.12
C ARG A 233 -11.97 7.97 5.46
N GLN A 234 -10.74 8.41 5.74
CA GLN A 234 -9.69 7.52 6.24
C GLN A 234 -10.03 6.92 7.62
N ALA A 235 -10.60 7.70 8.54
CA ALA A 235 -11.04 7.20 9.83
C ALA A 235 -12.22 6.22 9.72
N GLU A 236 -13.15 6.43 8.78
CA GLU A 236 -14.27 5.52 8.49
C GLU A 236 -13.77 4.19 7.91
N LEU A 237 -12.82 4.22 6.96
CA LEU A 237 -12.17 3.01 6.43
C LEU A 237 -11.46 2.24 7.55
N LEU A 238 -10.61 2.89 8.34
CA LEU A 238 -9.93 2.26 9.48
C LEU A 238 -10.91 1.73 10.54
N GLN A 239 -12.09 2.36 10.71
CA GLN A 239 -13.14 1.84 11.57
C GLN A 239 -13.83 0.61 10.98
N SER A 240 -14.01 0.56 9.66
CA SER A 240 -14.50 -0.62 8.93
C SER A 240 -13.52 -1.79 9.05
N ASP A 241 -12.24 -1.56 8.72
CA ASP A 241 -11.18 -2.58 8.81
C ASP A 241 -11.06 -3.14 10.23
N ARG A 242 -11.13 -2.27 11.25
CA ARG A 242 -11.17 -2.69 12.66
C ARG A 242 -12.39 -3.55 12.98
N ARG A 243 -13.57 -3.29 12.40
CA ARG A 243 -14.77 -4.12 12.59
C ARG A 243 -14.59 -5.50 11.94
N VAL A 244 -14.04 -5.55 10.73
CA VAL A 244 -13.74 -6.80 9.99
C VAL A 244 -12.72 -7.64 10.76
N LEU A 245 -11.56 -7.08 11.12
CA LEU A 245 -10.53 -7.77 11.91
C LEU A 245 -11.08 -8.25 13.27
N CYS A 246 -11.96 -7.49 13.91
CA CYS A 246 -12.64 -7.90 15.15
C CYS A 246 -13.73 -8.98 14.95
N ALA A 247 -14.19 -9.22 13.72
CA ALA A 247 -15.03 -10.37 13.37
C ALA A 247 -14.15 -11.60 13.08
N GLU A 248 -13.10 -11.43 12.27
CA GLU A 248 -12.12 -12.48 11.93
C GLU A 248 -11.43 -13.06 13.17
N VAL A 249 -10.99 -12.21 14.10
CA VAL A 249 -10.40 -12.67 15.38
C VAL A 249 -11.41 -13.46 16.22
N LYS A 250 -12.72 -13.16 16.12
CA LYS A 250 -13.76 -13.95 16.81
C LYS A 250 -14.02 -15.30 16.12
N THR A 251 -14.07 -15.34 14.79
CA THR A 251 -14.24 -16.61 14.05
C THR A 251 -13.03 -17.51 14.20
N SER A 252 -11.81 -16.98 14.08
CA SER A 252 -10.57 -17.73 14.29
C SER A 252 -10.43 -18.23 15.74
N ARG A 253 -10.81 -17.43 16.74
CA ARG A 253 -10.84 -17.88 18.14
C ARG A 253 -11.88 -18.98 18.37
N ARG A 254 -13.04 -18.93 17.69
CA ARG A 254 -14.04 -20.00 17.74
C ARG A 254 -13.52 -21.28 17.10
N GLN A 255 -12.95 -21.20 15.90
CA GLN A 255 -12.34 -22.34 15.20
C GLN A 255 -11.24 -22.99 16.04
N LEU A 256 -10.38 -22.19 16.67
CA LEU A 256 -9.34 -22.69 17.58
C LEU A 256 -9.91 -23.46 18.78
N GLU A 257 -11.05 -23.06 19.34
CA GLU A 257 -11.67 -23.80 20.44
C GLU A 257 -12.45 -25.04 19.97
N GLU A 258 -13.00 -25.02 18.75
CA GLU A 258 -13.54 -26.24 18.11
C GLU A 258 -12.43 -27.25 17.78
N GLU A 259 -11.24 -26.80 17.35
CA GLU A 259 -10.07 -27.67 17.15
C GLU A 259 -9.48 -28.20 18.47
N ARG A 260 -9.44 -27.38 19.53
CA ARG A 260 -9.07 -27.86 20.87
C ARG A 260 -10.03 -28.93 21.38
N GLU A 261 -11.32 -28.77 21.11
CA GLU A 261 -12.34 -29.76 21.46
C GLU A 261 -12.20 -31.05 20.63
N ARG A 262 -11.83 -30.96 19.35
CA ARG A 262 -11.44 -32.12 18.52
C ARG A 262 -10.19 -32.80 19.09
N GLY A 263 -9.19 -32.03 19.50
CA GLY A 263 -7.96 -32.51 20.15
C GLY A 263 -8.24 -33.30 21.43
N ARG A 264 -8.98 -32.71 22.38
CA ARG A 264 -9.38 -33.38 23.64
C ARG A 264 -10.05 -34.73 23.41
N ARG A 265 -10.96 -34.81 22.43
CA ARG A 265 -11.66 -36.06 22.08
C ARG A 265 -10.74 -37.11 21.44
N LEU A 266 -9.73 -36.68 20.68
CA LEU A 266 -8.71 -37.60 20.16
C LEU A 266 -7.78 -38.10 21.28
N GLU A 267 -7.41 -37.25 22.22
CA GLU A 267 -6.64 -37.63 23.42
C GLU A 267 -7.43 -38.65 24.28
N GLU A 268 -8.72 -38.42 24.52
CA GLU A 268 -9.63 -39.36 25.20
C GLU A 268 -9.72 -40.71 24.49
N LEU A 269 -9.86 -40.72 23.16
CA LEU A 269 -9.91 -41.94 22.35
C LEU A 269 -8.58 -42.68 22.31
N CYS A 270 -7.45 -41.97 22.28
CA CYS A 270 -6.12 -42.57 22.38
C CYS A 270 -5.94 -43.24 23.76
N GLY A 271 -6.30 -42.58 24.86
CA GLY A 271 -6.26 -43.17 26.20
C GLY A 271 -7.10 -44.45 26.31
N GLN A 272 -8.32 -44.43 25.77
CA GLN A 272 -9.18 -45.64 25.72
C GLN A 272 -8.55 -46.78 24.88
N LEU A 273 -7.81 -46.46 23.81
CA LEU A 273 -7.10 -47.46 23.00
C LEU A 273 -5.84 -47.98 23.69
N GLU A 274 -5.14 -47.15 24.47
CA GLU A 274 -4.01 -47.56 25.31
C GLU A 274 -4.47 -48.48 26.45
N GLU A 275 -5.53 -48.14 27.18
CA GLU A 275 -6.16 -49.02 28.18
C GLU A 275 -6.64 -50.34 27.57
N GLN A 276 -7.28 -50.29 26.40
CA GLN A 276 -7.66 -51.48 25.64
C GLN A 276 -6.49 -52.29 25.09
N THR A 277 -5.28 -51.74 25.04
CA THR A 277 -4.09 -52.47 24.60
C THR A 277 -3.42 -53.11 25.81
N ALA A 278 -3.21 -52.36 26.90
CA ALA A 278 -2.68 -52.87 28.16
C ALA A 278 -3.52 -54.02 28.75
N THR A 279 -4.85 -53.96 28.66
CA THR A 279 -5.74 -55.05 29.08
C THR A 279 -5.63 -56.30 28.19
N LYS A 280 -5.43 -56.14 26.87
CA LYS A 280 -5.15 -57.27 25.96
C LYS A 280 -3.77 -57.87 26.23
N ASP A 281 -2.76 -57.05 26.51
CA ASP A 281 -1.41 -57.51 26.81
C ASP A 281 -1.34 -58.27 28.15
N SER A 282 -2.10 -57.84 29.17
CA SER A 282 -2.28 -58.61 30.41
C SER A 282 -2.88 -59.98 30.12
N LEU A 283 -4.01 -60.03 29.40
CA LEU A 283 -4.68 -61.28 29.03
C LEU A 283 -3.78 -62.21 28.19
N VAL A 284 -2.98 -61.66 27.26
CA VAL A 284 -2.00 -62.42 26.47
C VAL A 284 -0.88 -62.96 27.36
N SER A 285 -0.43 -62.20 28.37
CA SER A 285 0.55 -62.68 29.36
C SER A 285 -0.04 -63.78 30.24
N GLU A 286 -1.26 -63.63 30.73
CA GLU A 286 -1.99 -64.62 31.52
C GLU A 286 -2.14 -65.93 30.73
N LEU A 287 -2.75 -65.89 29.54
CA LEU A 287 -2.92 -67.04 28.64
C LEU A 287 -1.59 -67.70 28.26
N LYS A 288 -0.51 -66.93 28.12
CA LYS A 288 0.84 -67.49 27.92
C LYS A 288 1.31 -68.28 29.13
N THR A 289 1.12 -67.76 30.35
CA THR A 289 1.50 -68.49 31.57
C THR A 289 0.66 -69.75 31.79
N GLU A 290 -0.64 -69.73 31.49
CA GLU A 290 -1.50 -70.92 31.52
C GLU A 290 -1.04 -71.96 30.49
N LEU A 291 -0.76 -71.54 29.26
CA LEU A 291 -0.24 -72.42 28.20
C LEU A 291 1.12 -73.05 28.57
N GLU A 292 2.02 -72.30 29.21
CA GLU A 292 3.30 -72.80 29.70
C GLU A 292 3.11 -73.76 30.89
N ALA A 293 2.18 -73.48 31.80
CA ALA A 293 1.82 -74.36 32.92
C ALA A 293 1.24 -75.70 32.41
N GLU A 294 0.28 -75.65 31.49
CA GLU A 294 -0.33 -76.84 30.88
C GLU A 294 0.67 -77.65 30.04
N ARG A 295 1.53 -76.99 29.26
CA ARG A 295 2.66 -77.67 28.59
C ARG A 295 3.54 -78.40 29.61
N SER A 296 3.85 -77.78 30.76
CA SER A 296 4.60 -78.43 31.83
C SER A 296 3.85 -79.64 32.43
N ARG A 297 2.52 -79.55 32.56
CA ARG A 297 1.66 -80.61 33.10
C ARG A 297 1.62 -81.81 32.15
N VAL A 298 1.37 -81.58 30.86
CA VAL A 298 1.36 -82.62 29.83
C VAL A 298 2.74 -83.27 29.69
N VAL A 299 3.83 -82.51 29.70
CA VAL A 299 5.19 -83.08 29.66
C VAL A 299 5.46 -83.99 30.87
N LYS A 300 5.09 -83.57 32.09
CA LYS A 300 5.21 -84.41 33.30
C LYS A 300 4.36 -85.68 33.18
N GLN A 301 3.14 -85.58 32.67
CA GLN A 301 2.23 -86.73 32.50
C GLN A 301 2.74 -87.72 31.46
N VAL A 302 3.30 -87.25 30.33
CA VAL A 302 3.92 -88.09 29.29
C VAL A 302 5.19 -88.76 29.82
N GLN A 303 6.03 -88.02 30.56
CA GLN A 303 7.22 -88.60 31.22
C GLN A 303 6.85 -89.69 32.22
N GLU A 304 5.76 -89.53 32.98
CA GLU A 304 5.32 -90.55 33.92
C GLU A 304 4.70 -91.78 33.21
N GLN A 305 3.95 -91.58 32.12
CA GLN A 305 3.50 -92.72 31.31
C GLN A 305 4.66 -93.46 30.64
N ASP A 306 5.70 -92.77 30.16
CA ASP A 306 6.89 -93.43 29.60
C ASP A 306 7.68 -94.22 30.66
N ARG A 307 7.79 -93.70 31.89
CA ARG A 307 8.33 -94.45 33.04
C ARG A 307 7.53 -95.71 33.33
N LEU A 308 6.20 -95.60 33.41
CA LEU A 308 5.30 -96.73 33.67
C LEU A 308 5.34 -97.77 32.54
N LEU A 309 5.34 -97.34 31.28
CA LEU A 309 5.49 -98.22 30.11
C LEU A 309 6.87 -98.91 30.10
N THR A 310 7.94 -98.19 30.46
CA THR A 310 9.29 -98.76 30.55
C THR A 310 9.41 -99.75 31.71
N ALA A 311 8.75 -99.49 32.85
CA ALA A 311 8.67 -100.42 33.97
C ALA A 311 7.88 -101.69 33.58
N ALA A 312 6.72 -101.54 32.94
CA ALA A 312 5.91 -102.66 32.44
C ALA A 312 6.68 -103.50 31.41
N ARG A 313 7.38 -102.86 30.45
CA ARG A 313 8.26 -103.54 29.48
C ARG A 313 9.37 -104.33 30.17
N ARG A 314 9.99 -103.78 31.23
CA ARG A 314 11.00 -104.52 32.02
C ARG A 314 10.38 -105.71 32.74
N ASN A 315 9.21 -105.56 33.36
CA ASN A 315 8.53 -106.65 34.06
C ASN A 315 8.15 -107.80 33.11
N ILE A 316 7.55 -107.48 31.96
CA ILE A 316 7.22 -108.45 30.90
C ILE A 316 8.50 -109.14 30.39
N GLN A 317 9.61 -108.41 30.23
CA GLN A 317 10.90 -109.00 29.85
C GLN A 317 11.43 -109.95 30.93
N THR A 318 11.31 -109.63 32.22
CA THR A 318 11.75 -110.53 33.31
C THR A 318 10.84 -111.76 33.44
N GLU A 319 9.52 -111.61 33.30
CA GLU A 319 8.57 -112.73 33.26
C GLU A 319 8.85 -113.66 32.07
N LEU A 320 9.16 -113.10 30.90
CA LEU A 320 9.56 -113.85 29.72
C LEU A 320 10.88 -114.60 29.93
N GLN A 321 11.89 -113.99 30.57
CA GLN A 321 13.15 -114.67 30.89
C GLN A 321 12.94 -115.81 31.90
N VAL A 322 12.09 -115.63 32.91
CA VAL A 322 11.72 -116.69 33.87
C VAL A 322 10.96 -117.83 33.17
N ALA A 323 10.00 -117.51 32.29
CA ALA A 323 9.28 -118.51 31.50
C ALA A 323 10.20 -119.30 30.55
N LEU A 324 11.18 -118.62 29.92
CA LEU A 324 12.20 -119.28 29.11
C LEU A 324 13.09 -120.20 29.96
N ALA A 325 13.56 -119.75 31.12
CA ALA A 325 14.36 -120.57 32.04
C ALA A 325 13.59 -121.82 32.51
N HIS A 326 12.30 -121.68 32.86
CA HIS A 326 11.43 -122.82 33.16
C HIS A 326 11.28 -123.77 31.96
N SER A 327 11.14 -123.25 30.73
CA SER A 327 11.03 -124.09 29.53
C SER A 327 12.31 -124.89 29.23
N VAL A 328 13.49 -124.32 29.51
CA VAL A 328 14.78 -125.03 29.39
C VAL A 328 14.90 -126.11 30.45
N SER A 329 14.60 -125.80 31.72
CA SER A 329 14.65 -126.80 32.81
C SER A 329 13.65 -127.96 32.59
N LEU A 330 12.45 -127.67 32.05
CA LEU A 330 11.49 -128.71 31.65
C LEU A 330 12.00 -129.54 30.46
N GLN A 331 12.74 -128.97 29.52
CA GLN A 331 13.38 -129.72 28.45
C GLN A 331 14.50 -130.63 28.98
N GLU A 332 15.32 -130.15 29.92
CA GLU A 332 16.38 -130.93 30.56
C GLU A 332 15.83 -132.15 31.31
N GLU A 333 14.80 -131.96 32.14
CA GLU A 333 14.11 -133.06 32.83
C GLU A 333 13.41 -134.01 31.84
N LEU A 334 12.92 -133.52 30.70
CA LEU A 334 12.31 -134.34 29.65
C LEU A 334 13.33 -135.18 28.87
N GLU A 335 14.53 -134.66 28.57
CA GLU A 335 15.62 -135.47 28.00
C GLU A 335 16.19 -136.48 29.02
N LYS A 336 16.25 -136.11 30.30
CA LYS A 336 16.60 -137.03 31.39
C LYS A 336 15.58 -138.18 31.50
N LEU A 337 14.28 -137.89 31.51
CA LEU A 337 13.21 -138.90 31.51
C LEU A 337 13.26 -139.81 30.26
N LYS A 338 13.59 -139.27 29.07
CA LYS A 338 13.86 -140.09 27.88
C LYS A 338 15.06 -141.01 28.07
N GLY A 339 16.15 -140.52 28.67
CA GLY A 339 17.33 -141.32 28.98
C GLY A 339 17.06 -142.44 29.99
N GLU A 340 16.33 -142.13 31.07
CA GLU A 340 15.85 -143.11 32.04
C GLU A 340 14.93 -144.16 31.40
N HIS A 341 14.00 -143.74 30.53
CA HIS A 341 13.13 -144.65 29.78
C HIS A 341 13.90 -145.55 28.80
N ALA A 342 14.89 -145.00 28.08
CA ALA A 342 15.74 -145.78 27.18
C ALA A 342 16.58 -146.82 27.95
N HIS A 343 17.11 -146.46 29.14
CA HIS A 343 17.80 -147.37 30.03
C HIS A 343 16.86 -148.47 30.58
N LEU A 344 15.61 -148.14 30.92
CA LEU A 344 14.59 -149.11 31.33
C LEU A 344 14.21 -150.07 30.20
N LEU A 345 14.10 -149.59 28.95
CA LEU A 345 13.90 -150.45 27.78
C LEU A 345 15.10 -151.39 27.55
N GLN A 346 16.33 -150.89 27.66
CA GLN A 346 17.54 -151.70 27.45
C GLN A 346 17.74 -152.76 28.56
N SER A 347 17.47 -152.41 29.82
CA SER A 347 17.49 -153.37 30.95
C SER A 347 16.33 -154.37 30.88
N SER A 348 15.17 -153.97 30.37
CA SER A 348 14.07 -154.91 30.05
C SER A 348 14.44 -155.88 28.92
N SER A 349 15.07 -155.41 27.84
CA SER A 349 15.52 -156.28 26.73
C SER A 349 16.55 -157.30 27.21
N THR A 350 17.60 -156.86 27.91
CA THR A 350 18.63 -157.78 28.42
C THR A 350 18.10 -158.76 29.48
N ALA A 351 17.09 -158.36 30.28
CA ALA A 351 16.37 -159.30 31.15
C ALA A 351 15.53 -160.31 30.36
N GLN A 352 14.86 -159.92 29.28
CA GLN A 352 14.15 -160.85 28.37
C GLN A 352 15.13 -161.81 27.66
N GLU A 353 16.28 -161.32 27.21
CA GLU A 353 17.33 -162.13 26.58
C GLU A 353 17.89 -163.16 27.57
N MET A 354 18.21 -162.77 28.80
CA MET A 354 18.64 -163.72 29.84
C MET A 354 17.55 -164.74 30.21
N ALA A 355 16.27 -164.32 30.27
CA ALA A 355 15.16 -165.22 30.51
C ALA A 355 14.97 -166.23 29.36
N ALA A 356 15.15 -165.79 28.11
CA ALA A 356 15.14 -166.67 26.94
C ALA A 356 16.30 -167.69 27.00
N VAL A 357 17.53 -167.26 27.32
CA VAL A 357 18.68 -168.16 27.49
C VAL A 357 18.46 -169.16 28.63
N GLN A 358 17.88 -168.75 29.76
CA GLN A 358 17.53 -169.68 30.84
C GLN A 358 16.46 -170.69 30.43
N LYS A 359 15.42 -170.26 29.70
CA LYS A 359 14.41 -171.18 29.13
C LYS A 359 15.05 -172.20 28.19
N GLU A 360 15.92 -171.74 27.29
CA GLU A 360 16.60 -172.59 26.31
C GLU A 360 17.62 -173.55 26.97
N LEU A 361 18.17 -173.20 28.14
CA LEU A 361 19.00 -174.10 28.96
C LEU A 361 18.15 -175.16 29.69
N LEU A 362 16.97 -174.79 30.17
CA LEU A 362 16.01 -175.72 30.77
C LEU A 362 15.46 -176.71 29.74
N GLU A 363 15.16 -176.26 28.52
CA GLU A 363 14.74 -177.13 27.42
C GLU A 363 15.84 -178.16 27.06
N ARG A 364 17.12 -177.74 27.00
CA ARG A 364 18.27 -178.64 26.77
C ARG A 364 18.52 -179.65 27.90
N THR A 365 18.20 -179.32 29.15
CA THR A 365 18.32 -180.27 30.26
C THR A 365 17.16 -181.26 30.31
N VAL A 366 15.95 -180.84 29.92
CA VAL A 366 14.79 -181.74 29.74
C VAL A 366 15.03 -182.75 28.62
N THR A 367 15.52 -182.34 27.45
CA THR A 367 15.79 -183.30 26.35
C THR A 367 16.86 -184.33 26.74
N ARG A 368 17.95 -183.90 27.39
CA ARG A 368 19.00 -184.82 27.85
C ARG A 368 18.48 -185.85 28.86
N LEU A 369 17.65 -185.43 29.82
CA LEU A 369 17.02 -186.35 30.78
C LEU A 369 16.03 -187.33 30.12
N GLN A 370 15.37 -186.94 29.03
CA GLN A 370 14.52 -187.83 28.23
C GLN A 370 15.37 -188.86 27.46
N GLU A 371 16.51 -188.46 26.92
CA GLU A 371 17.47 -189.37 26.26
C GLU A 371 18.07 -190.38 27.25
N GLU A 372 18.57 -189.92 28.40
CA GLU A 372 19.12 -190.73 29.50
C GLU A 372 18.09 -191.77 30.03
N LEU A 373 16.81 -191.39 30.16
CA LEU A 373 15.74 -192.31 30.52
C LEU A 373 15.51 -193.37 29.44
N SER A 374 15.57 -192.98 28.17
CA SER A 374 15.34 -193.88 27.03
C SER A 374 16.42 -194.95 26.87
N THR A 375 17.68 -194.66 27.20
CA THR A 375 18.78 -195.64 27.18
C THR A 375 18.61 -196.67 28.30
N ALA A 376 18.35 -196.21 29.52
CA ALA A 376 18.13 -197.10 30.67
C ALA A 376 16.92 -198.06 30.47
N GLN A 377 15.90 -197.65 29.72
CA GLN A 377 14.79 -198.54 29.35
C GLN A 377 15.21 -199.65 28.37
N ARG A 378 16.02 -199.35 27.35
CA ARG A 378 16.52 -200.36 26.39
C ARG A 378 17.46 -201.37 27.06
N GLU A 379 18.34 -200.90 27.94
CA GLU A 379 19.24 -201.77 28.73
C GLU A 379 18.45 -202.74 29.62
N LYS A 380 17.39 -202.26 30.28
CA LYS A 380 16.45 -203.06 31.07
C LYS A 380 15.66 -204.07 30.23
N GLU A 381 15.51 -203.85 28.94
CA GLU A 381 14.84 -204.76 28.01
C GLU A 381 15.81 -205.86 27.53
N ALA A 382 17.01 -205.50 27.08
CA ALA A 382 18.07 -206.46 26.74
C ALA A 382 18.37 -207.43 27.90
N MET A 383 18.49 -206.93 29.13
CA MET A 383 18.72 -207.73 30.33
C MET A 383 17.59 -208.73 30.64
N ARG A 384 16.37 -208.57 30.09
CA ARG A 384 15.30 -209.58 30.19
C ARG A 384 15.43 -210.64 29.11
N GLU A 385 15.90 -210.28 27.91
CA GLU A 385 16.10 -211.23 26.81
C GLU A 385 17.25 -212.20 27.13
N ASP A 386 18.34 -211.71 27.72
CA ASP A 386 19.42 -212.56 28.24
C ASP A 386 18.93 -213.53 29.33
N LEU A 387 18.12 -213.04 30.28
CA LEU A 387 17.53 -213.87 31.34
C LEU A 387 16.60 -214.95 30.77
N ALA A 388 15.86 -214.64 29.70
CA ALA A 388 15.05 -215.60 28.96
C ALA A 388 15.91 -216.61 28.17
N HIS A 389 17.03 -216.18 27.58
CA HIS A 389 17.99 -217.04 26.90
C HIS A 389 18.65 -218.04 27.87
N PHE A 390 19.17 -217.58 29.01
CA PHE A 390 19.73 -218.47 30.04
C PHE A 390 18.69 -219.48 30.56
N LYS A 391 17.44 -219.05 30.75
CA LYS A 391 16.34 -219.96 31.14
C LYS A 391 16.07 -221.04 30.07
N LYS A 392 16.16 -220.70 28.78
CA LYS A 392 16.06 -221.66 27.66
C LYS A 392 17.24 -222.65 27.62
N GLN A 393 18.46 -222.16 27.84
CA GLN A 393 19.67 -222.99 27.92
C GLN A 393 19.56 -224.04 29.05
N LEU A 394 19.13 -223.63 30.24
CA LEU A 394 18.91 -224.52 31.39
C LEU A 394 17.94 -225.68 31.07
N CYS A 395 16.79 -225.40 30.45
CA CYS A 395 15.83 -226.44 30.06
C CYS A 395 16.39 -227.45 29.04
N LEU A 396 17.30 -227.03 28.15
CA LEU A 396 17.96 -227.90 27.17
C LEU A 396 19.04 -228.80 27.79
N VAL A 397 19.63 -228.42 28.93
CA VAL A 397 20.57 -229.27 29.67
C VAL A 397 19.83 -230.31 30.50
N VAL A 398 18.78 -229.91 31.23
CA VAL A 398 17.97 -230.82 32.05
C VAL A 398 17.37 -231.96 31.21
N THR A 399 16.72 -231.63 30.08
CA THR A 399 16.07 -232.62 29.21
C THR A 399 17.03 -233.62 28.56
N LYS A 400 18.33 -233.27 28.40
CA LYS A 400 19.36 -234.23 27.95
C LYS A 400 19.75 -235.22 29.06
N LEU A 401 20.01 -234.72 30.26
CA LEU A 401 20.41 -235.55 31.41
C LEU A 401 19.30 -236.55 31.80
N GLU A 402 18.03 -236.14 31.68
CA GLU A 402 16.88 -237.03 31.91
C GLU A 402 16.78 -238.14 30.83
N GLY A 403 17.00 -237.80 29.56
CA GLY A 403 17.00 -238.78 28.46
C GLY A 403 18.14 -239.80 28.53
N GLU A 404 19.35 -239.37 28.91
CA GLU A 404 20.50 -240.25 29.08
C GLU A 404 20.25 -241.28 30.20
N LYS A 405 19.67 -240.87 31.33
CA LYS A 405 19.27 -241.75 32.43
C LYS A 405 18.32 -242.88 31.98
N SER A 406 17.23 -242.54 31.29
CA SER A 406 16.27 -243.54 30.80
C SER A 406 16.87 -244.52 29.79
N SER A 407 17.91 -244.11 29.04
CA SER A 407 18.63 -244.98 28.11
C SER A 407 19.48 -246.07 28.80
N LEU A 408 19.88 -245.85 30.05
CA LEU A 408 20.67 -246.80 30.84
C LEU A 408 19.77 -247.77 31.62
N GLU A 409 18.67 -247.28 32.20
CA GLU A 409 17.68 -248.10 32.91
C GLU A 409 16.99 -249.12 31.98
N THR A 410 16.73 -248.74 30.73
CA THR A 410 16.20 -249.65 29.70
C THR A 410 17.21 -250.69 29.20
N ARG A 411 18.51 -250.37 29.18
CA ARG A 411 19.58 -251.35 28.87
C ARG A 411 19.75 -252.38 29.98
N LEU A 412 19.79 -251.94 31.24
CA LEU A 412 19.93 -252.84 32.39
C LEU A 412 18.76 -253.82 32.48
N SER A 413 17.52 -253.31 32.35
CA SER A 413 16.30 -254.12 32.45
C SER A 413 16.01 -254.97 31.21
N LYS A 414 16.75 -254.83 30.11
CA LYS A 414 16.67 -255.74 28.95
C LYS A 414 17.51 -257.00 29.17
N ALA A 415 18.78 -256.84 29.56
CA ALA A 415 19.72 -257.95 29.76
C ALA A 415 19.20 -259.02 30.76
N THR A 416 18.62 -258.60 31.88
CA THR A 416 18.07 -259.54 32.89
C THR A 416 16.90 -260.38 32.38
N ARG A 417 16.16 -259.89 31.37
CA ARG A 417 14.96 -260.57 30.85
C ARG A 417 15.28 -261.55 29.73
N GLU A 418 16.37 -261.32 28.99
CA GLU A 418 16.82 -262.21 27.90
C GLU A 418 17.41 -263.53 28.45
N VAL A 419 18.08 -263.50 29.62
CA VAL A 419 18.54 -264.70 30.34
C VAL A 419 17.37 -265.61 30.76
N GLY A 420 16.22 -265.05 31.11
CA GLY A 420 15.04 -265.82 31.51
C GLY A 420 14.34 -266.55 30.35
N SER A 421 14.50 -266.08 29.10
CA SER A 421 13.72 -266.57 27.96
C SER A 421 14.37 -267.74 27.22
N LEU A 422 15.70 -267.83 27.20
CA LEU A 422 16.41 -268.81 26.34
C LEU A 422 16.40 -270.24 26.90
N SER A 423 16.35 -270.43 28.23
CA SER A 423 16.33 -271.77 28.83
C SER A 423 14.96 -272.46 28.76
N SER A 424 13.86 -271.72 28.77
CA SER A 424 12.50 -272.30 28.68
C SER A 424 12.17 -272.79 27.26
N ALA A 425 12.72 -272.13 26.23
CA ALA A 425 12.44 -272.42 24.83
C ALA A 425 12.93 -273.81 24.36
N LEU A 426 13.96 -274.38 25.00
CA LEU A 426 14.57 -275.63 24.53
C LEU A 426 13.84 -276.90 24.99
N GLN A 427 13.04 -276.85 26.06
CA GLN A 427 12.42 -278.06 26.63
C GLN A 427 10.99 -278.33 26.13
N SER A 428 10.25 -277.32 25.67
CA SER A 428 8.86 -277.50 25.19
C SER A 428 8.75 -277.83 23.68
N GLN A 429 9.78 -277.57 22.88
CA GLN A 429 9.79 -277.86 21.43
C GLN A 429 10.03 -279.34 21.08
N GLN A 430 10.13 -280.25 22.07
CA GLN A 430 10.25 -281.70 21.85
C GLN A 430 8.92 -282.48 21.95
N GLY A 431 7.82 -281.89 22.45
CA GLY A 431 6.51 -282.55 22.47
C GLY A 431 5.39 -281.66 23.05
N GLU A 432 4.24 -281.47 22.41
CA GLU A 432 3.71 -282.13 21.20
C GLU A 432 2.95 -281.17 20.27
N ASN A 433 3.62 -280.60 19.27
CA ASN A 433 2.92 -280.23 18.02
C ASN A 433 2.73 -281.47 17.12
N ARG A 434 2.24 -282.56 17.72
CA ARG A 434 1.90 -283.83 17.04
C ARG A 434 0.39 -284.04 16.97
N ARG A 435 -0.37 -283.49 17.93
CA ARG A 435 -1.76 -283.85 18.18
C ARG A 435 -2.56 -282.69 18.79
N LEU A 436 -3.41 -281.93 18.09
CA LEU A 436 -3.72 -281.70 16.66
C LEU A 436 -3.49 -282.84 15.62
N MET A 437 -4.10 -284.04 15.64
CA MET A 437 -5.19 -284.67 16.41
C MET A 437 -5.44 -284.13 17.82
N GLY A 438 -6.17 -283.04 18.04
CA GLY A 438 -7.19 -282.44 17.19
C GLY A 438 -8.41 -282.46 18.09
N LYS A 439 -9.22 -283.52 18.07
CA LYS A 439 -9.73 -284.19 16.88
C LYS A 439 -11.03 -283.53 16.38
N VAL A 440 -12.11 -283.27 17.14
CA VAL A 440 -12.43 -283.35 18.60
C VAL A 440 -11.55 -282.43 19.47
N SER A 441 -11.40 -281.13 19.18
CA SER A 441 -12.42 -280.10 18.89
C SER A 441 -13.40 -279.87 20.05
N ALA A 442 -12.91 -279.35 21.19
CA ALA A 442 -13.72 -278.86 22.31
C ALA A 442 -12.91 -277.94 23.26
N LEU A 443 -13.62 -277.03 23.99
CA LEU A 443 -13.21 -276.28 25.22
C LEU A 443 -12.09 -275.19 25.07
N GLU A 444 -11.95 -274.09 25.86
CA GLU A 444 -12.85 -273.22 26.67
C GLU A 444 -12.19 -271.82 26.95
N GLN A 445 -12.69 -270.95 27.87
CA GLN A 445 -12.53 -269.45 27.84
C GLN A 445 -11.92 -268.72 29.10
N GLN A 446 -11.78 -267.35 29.06
CA GLN A 446 -11.66 -266.33 30.18
C GLN A 446 -10.21 -265.76 30.51
N ARG A 447 -9.83 -264.50 30.94
CA ARG A 447 -10.34 -263.05 30.99
C ARG A 447 -9.33 -262.09 31.75
N VAL A 448 -9.62 -260.77 31.89
CA VAL A 448 -9.17 -259.73 32.93
C VAL A 448 -8.33 -258.48 32.46
N ARG A 449 -8.52 -257.27 33.11
CA ARG A 449 -7.99 -255.86 32.86
C ARG A 449 -8.27 -254.90 34.08
N ASP A 450 -8.15 -253.54 34.09
CA ASP A 450 -6.98 -252.58 34.07
C ASP A 450 -7.41 -251.10 34.52
N ALA A 451 -6.54 -250.06 34.66
CA ALA A 451 -6.77 -248.76 35.44
C ALA A 451 -6.57 -247.32 34.76
N LYS A 452 -6.68 -246.16 35.49
CA LYS A 452 -7.00 -244.75 34.98
C LYS A 452 -6.68 -243.50 35.91
N VAL A 453 -6.66 -242.20 35.42
CA VAL A 453 -6.89 -240.79 36.06
C VAL A 453 -5.91 -239.64 35.55
N ASN A 454 -6.06 -238.27 35.50
CA ASN A 454 -7.11 -237.16 35.40
C ASN A 454 -6.57 -235.78 34.76
N LEU A 455 -6.86 -234.51 35.24
CA LEU A 455 -6.98 -233.25 34.39
C LEU A 455 -6.73 -231.79 35.02
N CYS A 456 -7.05 -230.62 34.33
CA CYS A 456 -6.59 -229.18 34.52
C CYS A 456 -7.55 -228.02 33.94
N ILE A 457 -7.27 -226.65 34.04
CA ILE A 457 -7.53 -225.46 33.04
C ILE A 457 -8.10 -223.98 33.44
N LEU A 458 -7.43 -222.87 32.95
CA LEU A 458 -7.66 -221.42 32.42
C LEU A 458 -8.69 -220.24 32.79
N SER A 459 -8.35 -218.92 32.49
CA SER A 459 -9.15 -217.76 31.87
C SER A 459 -8.52 -216.28 31.83
N GLY A 460 -9.07 -215.23 31.10
CA GLY A 460 -8.55 -213.79 30.92
C GLY A 460 -9.39 -212.73 30.05
N SER A 461 -9.03 -211.39 29.86
CA SER A 461 -9.85 -210.27 29.19
C SER A 461 -9.14 -208.93 28.64
N SER A 462 -9.87 -207.86 28.14
CA SER A 462 -9.50 -206.66 27.23
C SER A 462 -10.43 -205.35 27.38
N ASP A 463 -10.42 -204.10 26.75
CA ASP A 463 -9.61 -203.21 25.80
C ASP A 463 -10.09 -201.67 25.56
N SER A 464 -9.39 -200.81 24.73
CA SER A 464 -9.82 -199.58 23.89
C SER A 464 -9.88 -198.04 24.37
N VAL A 465 -10.21 -196.93 23.60
CA VAL A 465 -9.54 -196.16 22.43
C VAL A 465 -10.16 -194.73 21.96
N LYS A 466 -9.44 -193.80 21.21
CA LYS A 466 -9.82 -192.57 20.32
C LYS A 466 -10.02 -191.10 20.93
N VAL A 467 -10.14 -189.86 20.28
CA VAL A 467 -10.33 -189.23 18.88
C VAL A 467 -9.72 -187.74 18.60
N PHE A 468 -10.31 -186.79 17.78
CA PHE A 468 -9.82 -185.43 17.21
C PHE A 468 -11.00 -184.34 17.02
N PRO A 469 -11.00 -183.03 16.50
CA PRO A 469 -10.25 -182.24 15.41
C PRO A 469 -10.10 -180.63 15.51
N GLN A 470 -10.11 -179.78 14.41
CA GLN A 470 -9.89 -178.27 14.26
C GLN A 470 -10.57 -177.57 12.99
N THR A 471 -10.40 -176.23 12.69
CA THR A 471 -10.51 -175.53 11.33
C THR A 471 -9.83 -174.12 11.20
N ASP A 472 -9.51 -173.64 9.96
CA ASP A 472 -8.72 -172.41 9.57
C ASP A 472 -9.13 -171.76 8.19
N ASN A 473 -8.42 -170.71 7.68
CA ASN A 473 -8.34 -170.12 6.28
C ASN A 473 -9.30 -168.90 5.92
N VAL A 474 -9.11 -167.97 4.93
CA VAL A 474 -8.06 -167.54 3.92
C VAL A 474 -8.33 -166.07 3.37
N CYS A 475 -7.49 -165.48 2.48
CA CYS A 475 -7.56 -164.11 1.87
C CYS A 475 -7.30 -164.06 0.33
N PHE A 476 -7.87 -163.12 -0.48
CA PHE A 476 -7.21 -162.34 -1.60
C PHE A 476 -8.08 -161.33 -2.43
N CYS A 477 -7.43 -160.38 -3.15
CA CYS A 477 -7.89 -159.49 -4.28
C CYS A 477 -8.94 -158.36 -3.99
N GLY A 478 -9.08 -157.27 -4.77
CA GLY A 478 -8.47 -156.79 -6.03
C GLY A 478 -8.88 -155.31 -6.37
N CYS A 479 -8.49 -154.74 -7.52
CA CYS A 479 -8.36 -153.27 -7.76
C CYS A 479 -8.74 -152.83 -9.22
N VAL A 480 -9.03 -151.56 -9.65
CA VAL A 480 -9.29 -150.20 -9.06
C VAL A 480 -9.77 -149.19 -10.16
N GLN A 481 -10.30 -148.00 -9.77
CA GLN A 481 -10.35 -146.67 -10.48
C GLN A 481 -11.57 -146.17 -11.32
N HIS A 482 -11.97 -144.91 -11.02
CA HIS A 482 -12.59 -143.83 -11.86
C HIS A 482 -14.04 -144.06 -12.42
N VAL A 483 -14.95 -143.08 -12.55
CA VAL A 483 -14.91 -141.62 -12.84
C VAL A 483 -16.01 -140.84 -12.06
N ASP A 484 -15.87 -139.51 -11.94
CA ASP A 484 -16.81 -138.53 -11.38
C ASP A 484 -18.16 -138.31 -12.15
N GLN A 485 -19.01 -137.47 -11.54
CA GLN A 485 -20.08 -136.64 -12.13
C GLN A 485 -21.50 -137.24 -12.23
N MET A 486 -22.51 -136.40 -11.94
CA MET A 486 -23.98 -136.62 -11.86
C MET A 486 -24.49 -137.22 -10.54
N LEU A 487 -25.51 -136.69 -9.83
CA LEU A 487 -26.25 -135.40 -9.81
C LEU A 487 -26.66 -135.21 -8.33
N ARG A 488 -26.44 -134.11 -7.58
CA ARG A 488 -26.13 -132.68 -7.80
C ARG A 488 -27.32 -131.72 -8.00
N ASP A 489 -28.55 -132.22 -8.04
CA ASP A 489 -29.77 -131.37 -8.14
C ASP A 489 -30.65 -131.48 -6.87
N LEU A 490 -31.64 -130.59 -6.75
CA LEU A 490 -32.70 -130.52 -5.69
C LEU A 490 -32.38 -129.89 -4.32
N THR A 491 -31.31 -129.09 -4.16
CA THR A 491 -31.14 -128.22 -2.95
C THR A 491 -30.58 -126.80 -3.19
N GLU A 492 -30.44 -126.33 -4.43
CA GLU A 492 -29.80 -125.03 -4.76
C GLU A 492 -30.69 -124.10 -5.63
N GLU A 493 -31.91 -123.79 -5.16
CA GLU A 493 -32.79 -122.79 -5.82
C GLU A 493 -33.03 -121.49 -5.02
N ASN A 494 -33.06 -121.53 -3.67
CA ASN A 494 -33.47 -120.35 -2.88
C ASN A 494 -32.32 -119.54 -2.24
N LYS A 495 -31.07 -120.03 -2.30
CA LYS A 495 -29.90 -119.33 -1.75
C LYS A 495 -29.43 -118.11 -2.58
N PRO A 496 -29.33 -118.16 -3.92
CA PRO A 496 -28.83 -117.03 -4.70
C PRO A 496 -29.83 -115.87 -4.85
N ALA A 497 -31.11 -116.08 -4.54
CA ALA A 497 -32.13 -115.04 -4.55
C ALA A 497 -32.00 -114.08 -3.34
N TYR A 498 -31.79 -114.63 -2.15
CA TYR A 498 -31.75 -113.87 -0.90
C TYR A 498 -30.54 -112.92 -0.84
N GLU A 499 -29.33 -113.40 -1.19
CA GLU A 499 -28.14 -112.54 -1.23
C GLU A 499 -28.15 -111.57 -2.42
N LYS A 500 -28.78 -111.89 -3.56
CA LYS A 500 -29.02 -110.89 -4.62
C LYS A 500 -29.93 -109.75 -4.15
N LEU A 501 -30.93 -110.03 -3.32
CA LEU A 501 -31.79 -109.00 -2.72
C LEU A 501 -31.04 -108.18 -1.67
N LYS A 502 -30.25 -108.82 -0.80
CA LYS A 502 -29.44 -108.14 0.21
C LYS A 502 -28.36 -107.22 -0.40
N VAL A 503 -27.57 -107.71 -1.36
CA VAL A 503 -26.59 -106.89 -2.08
C VAL A 503 -27.26 -105.74 -2.85
N LYS A 504 -28.47 -105.96 -3.41
CA LYS A 504 -29.25 -104.87 -4.01
C LYS A 504 -29.73 -103.85 -2.98
N LEU A 505 -30.23 -104.28 -1.83
CA LEU A 505 -30.67 -103.40 -0.75
C LEU A 505 -29.50 -102.56 -0.21
N GLU A 506 -28.34 -103.17 0.01
CA GLU A 506 -27.11 -102.48 0.41
C GLU A 506 -26.60 -101.51 -0.68
N SER A 507 -26.76 -101.85 -1.96
CA SER A 507 -26.40 -100.94 -3.07
C SER A 507 -27.37 -99.76 -3.21
N LEU A 508 -28.67 -99.97 -2.97
CA LEU A 508 -29.70 -98.93 -3.01
C LEU A 508 -29.63 -98.04 -1.77
N GLN A 509 -29.29 -98.60 -0.59
CA GLN A 509 -29.00 -97.81 0.60
C GLN A 509 -27.78 -96.92 0.36
N LYS A 510 -26.66 -97.47 -0.14
CA LYS A 510 -25.47 -96.67 -0.51
C LYS A 510 -25.78 -95.60 -1.56
N ALA A 511 -26.62 -95.91 -2.57
CA ALA A 511 -27.05 -94.93 -3.55
C ALA A 511 -27.91 -93.82 -2.91
N LEU A 512 -28.82 -94.17 -2.01
CA LEU A 512 -29.64 -93.21 -1.26
C LEU A 512 -28.77 -92.34 -0.33
N ASP A 513 -27.79 -92.92 0.35
CA ASP A 513 -26.83 -92.23 1.22
C ASP A 513 -25.93 -91.28 0.41
N THR A 514 -25.52 -91.65 -0.81
CA THR A 514 -24.84 -90.69 -1.71
C THR A 514 -25.78 -89.57 -2.17
N VAL A 515 -27.04 -89.87 -2.46
CA VAL A 515 -28.03 -88.87 -2.90
C VAL A 515 -28.44 -87.92 -1.76
N THR A 516 -28.49 -88.36 -0.50
CA THR A 516 -28.70 -87.46 0.64
C THR A 516 -27.48 -86.59 0.90
N VAL A 517 -26.27 -87.16 0.87
CA VAL A 517 -25.02 -86.37 0.97
C VAL A 517 -24.90 -85.34 -0.16
N ASP A 518 -25.16 -85.72 -1.40
CA ASP A 518 -25.10 -84.78 -2.54
C ASP A 518 -26.24 -83.76 -2.53
N LYS A 519 -27.44 -84.12 -2.05
CA LYS A 519 -28.52 -83.16 -1.77
C LYS A 519 -28.11 -82.12 -0.74
N ASP A 520 -27.52 -82.55 0.37
CA ASP A 520 -27.16 -81.63 1.46
C ASP A 520 -25.92 -80.79 1.09
N ARG A 521 -25.00 -81.35 0.31
CA ARG A 521 -23.87 -80.64 -0.32
C ARG A 521 -24.33 -79.62 -1.35
N LEU A 522 -25.35 -79.94 -2.15
CA LEU A 522 -26.01 -79.00 -3.07
C LEU A 522 -26.76 -77.90 -2.30
N ALA A 523 -27.43 -78.23 -1.20
CA ALA A 523 -28.10 -77.24 -0.35
C ALA A 523 -27.10 -76.27 0.30
N GLN A 524 -25.97 -76.76 0.80
CA GLN A 524 -24.85 -75.93 1.29
C GLN A 524 -24.26 -75.05 0.18
N SER A 525 -24.03 -75.62 -1.02
CA SER A 525 -23.54 -74.88 -2.18
C SER A 525 -24.51 -73.77 -2.61
N LEU A 526 -25.83 -74.03 -2.61
CA LEU A 526 -26.87 -73.04 -2.89
C LEU A 526 -26.95 -71.95 -1.81
N GLN A 527 -26.85 -72.30 -0.53
CA GLN A 527 -26.75 -71.31 0.56
C GLN A 527 -25.51 -70.43 0.40
N GLN A 528 -24.35 -71.01 0.06
CA GLN A 528 -23.12 -70.25 -0.16
C GLN A 528 -23.19 -69.38 -1.43
N ALA A 529 -23.88 -69.84 -2.48
CA ALA A 529 -24.18 -69.05 -3.68
C ALA A 529 -25.12 -67.87 -3.38
N VAL A 530 -26.16 -68.07 -2.56
CA VAL A 530 -27.07 -66.99 -2.13
C VAL A 530 -26.33 -65.97 -1.25
N LEU A 531 -25.52 -66.42 -0.29
CA LEU A 531 -24.72 -65.54 0.58
C LEU A 531 -23.65 -64.76 -0.18
N THR A 532 -23.04 -65.35 -1.22
CA THR A 532 -22.08 -64.62 -2.09
C THR A 532 -22.78 -63.65 -3.02
N ASN A 533 -23.92 -64.02 -3.62
CA ASN A 533 -24.71 -63.13 -4.46
C ASN A 533 -25.28 -61.94 -3.65
N SER A 534 -25.73 -62.16 -2.42
CA SER A 534 -26.12 -61.11 -1.47
C SER A 534 -24.97 -60.11 -1.20
N LYS A 535 -23.75 -60.61 -0.97
CA LYS A 535 -22.56 -59.75 -0.82
C LYS A 535 -22.19 -59.01 -2.10
N VAL A 536 -22.36 -59.62 -3.27
CA VAL A 536 -22.16 -58.96 -4.57
C VAL A 536 -23.17 -57.83 -4.76
N GLN A 537 -24.45 -58.04 -4.44
CA GLN A 537 -25.48 -56.98 -4.48
C GLN A 537 -25.19 -55.84 -3.50
N GLN A 538 -24.76 -56.15 -2.26
CA GLN A 538 -24.35 -55.13 -1.28
C GLN A 538 -23.13 -54.33 -1.76
N ASN A 539 -22.13 -55.00 -2.34
CA ASN A 539 -20.97 -54.34 -2.93
C ASN A 539 -21.38 -53.48 -4.15
N GLN A 540 -22.29 -53.95 -5.00
CA GLN A 540 -22.79 -53.20 -6.15
C GLN A 540 -23.49 -51.90 -5.73
N ALA A 541 -24.33 -51.95 -4.70
CA ALA A 541 -24.98 -50.76 -4.12
C ALA A 541 -23.96 -49.80 -3.47
N THR A 542 -22.88 -50.34 -2.90
CA THR A 542 -21.78 -49.54 -2.35
C THR A 542 -20.96 -48.87 -3.45
N ILE A 543 -20.73 -49.56 -4.57
CA ILE A 543 -20.03 -49.02 -5.75
C ILE A 543 -20.84 -47.88 -6.38
N THR A 544 -22.15 -48.06 -6.60
CA THR A 544 -22.99 -47.00 -7.19
C THR A 544 -23.02 -45.73 -6.34
N LEU A 545 -23.11 -45.85 -5.01
CA LEU A 545 -23.00 -44.69 -4.11
C LEU A 545 -21.62 -43.99 -4.21
N ARG A 546 -20.53 -44.75 -4.36
CA ARG A 546 -19.19 -44.17 -4.55
C ARG A 546 -19.01 -43.55 -5.94
N ASP A 547 -19.65 -44.08 -6.98
CA ASP A 547 -19.65 -43.47 -8.32
C ASP A 547 -20.46 -42.16 -8.32
N GLU A 548 -21.56 -42.08 -7.57
CA GLU A 548 -22.33 -40.84 -7.35
C GLU A 548 -21.52 -39.79 -6.58
N GLU A 549 -20.91 -40.15 -5.44
CA GLU A 549 -19.97 -39.26 -4.71
C GLU A 549 -18.81 -38.79 -5.58
N LEU A 550 -18.22 -39.69 -6.38
CA LEU A 550 -17.14 -39.36 -7.32
C LEU A 550 -17.61 -38.51 -8.49
N HIS A 551 -18.89 -38.55 -8.86
CA HIS A 551 -19.45 -37.65 -9.87
C HIS A 551 -19.64 -36.24 -9.29
N GLU A 552 -20.23 -36.12 -8.10
CA GLU A 552 -20.42 -34.84 -7.39
C GLU A 552 -19.06 -34.18 -7.04
N ALA A 553 -18.05 -34.97 -6.69
CA ALA A 553 -16.69 -34.48 -6.48
C ALA A 553 -16.05 -33.95 -7.78
N ARG A 554 -16.35 -34.56 -8.93
CA ARG A 554 -15.87 -34.09 -10.24
C ARG A 554 -16.58 -32.82 -10.72
N THR A 555 -17.89 -32.69 -10.51
CA THR A 555 -18.60 -31.44 -10.85
C THR A 555 -18.05 -30.29 -10.02
N LYS A 556 -17.97 -30.45 -8.69
CA LYS A 556 -17.36 -29.44 -7.78
C LYS A 556 -15.91 -29.08 -8.16
N ALA A 557 -15.11 -30.05 -8.60
CA ALA A 557 -13.75 -29.79 -9.06
C ALA A 557 -13.70 -29.01 -10.39
N ASN A 558 -14.66 -29.25 -11.30
CA ASN A 558 -14.81 -28.46 -12.53
C ASN A 558 -15.29 -27.03 -12.22
N ASP A 559 -16.33 -26.88 -11.38
CA ASP A 559 -16.88 -25.59 -10.97
C ASP A 559 -15.79 -24.68 -10.37
N LEU A 560 -14.99 -25.22 -9.44
CA LEU A 560 -13.84 -24.52 -8.86
C LEU A 560 -12.74 -24.22 -9.89
N SER A 561 -12.57 -25.05 -10.92
CA SER A 561 -11.64 -24.79 -12.03
C SER A 561 -12.13 -23.63 -12.90
N GLU A 562 -13.43 -23.54 -13.17
CA GLU A 562 -14.04 -22.45 -13.90
C GLU A 562 -13.97 -21.13 -13.10
N GLU A 563 -14.25 -21.16 -11.79
CA GLU A 563 -14.07 -20.02 -10.88
C GLU A 563 -12.61 -19.53 -10.87
N LEU A 564 -11.63 -20.43 -10.72
CA LEU A 564 -10.21 -20.09 -10.81
C LEU A 564 -9.84 -19.50 -12.18
N SER A 565 -10.43 -19.99 -13.27
CA SER A 565 -10.24 -19.43 -14.61
C SER A 565 -10.81 -18.01 -14.73
N ALA A 566 -11.97 -17.75 -14.13
CA ALA A 566 -12.63 -16.44 -14.14
C ALA A 566 -11.90 -15.43 -13.26
N ILE A 567 -11.44 -15.84 -12.08
CA ILE A 567 -10.59 -15.04 -11.18
C ILE A 567 -9.27 -14.69 -11.88
N LYS A 568 -8.59 -15.66 -12.51
CA LYS A 568 -7.36 -15.42 -13.26
C LYS A 568 -7.57 -14.47 -14.45
N ARG A 569 -8.73 -14.55 -15.11
CA ARG A 569 -9.11 -13.63 -16.20
C ARG A 569 -9.29 -12.20 -15.69
N ARG A 570 -10.07 -12.02 -14.62
CA ARG A 570 -10.26 -10.71 -13.95
C ARG A 570 -8.93 -10.08 -13.54
N PHE A 571 -8.07 -10.82 -12.84
CA PHE A 571 -6.73 -10.31 -12.49
C PHE A 571 -5.88 -9.90 -13.70
N SER A 572 -6.05 -10.57 -14.84
CA SER A 572 -5.35 -10.20 -16.08
C SER A 572 -5.93 -8.93 -16.71
N GLU A 573 -7.26 -8.79 -16.70
CA GLU A 573 -8.01 -7.61 -17.19
C GLU A 573 -7.74 -6.38 -16.31
N ASP A 574 -7.77 -6.53 -14.98
CA ASP A 574 -7.46 -5.50 -13.99
C ASP A 574 -6.00 -5.02 -14.11
N TYR A 575 -5.06 -5.96 -14.30
CA TYR A 575 -3.65 -5.64 -14.53
C TYR A 575 -3.44 -4.88 -15.84
N GLU A 576 -4.09 -5.32 -16.94
CA GLU A 576 -3.99 -4.65 -18.23
C GLU A 576 -4.63 -3.25 -18.18
N PHE A 577 -5.76 -3.09 -17.47
CA PHE A 577 -6.40 -1.79 -17.25
C PHE A 577 -5.53 -0.85 -16.41
N ALA A 578 -4.96 -1.33 -15.30
CA ALA A 578 -4.03 -0.57 -14.48
C ALA A 578 -2.79 -0.13 -15.28
N MET A 579 -2.23 -1.03 -16.11
CA MET A 579 -1.07 -0.73 -16.95
C MET A 579 -1.41 0.29 -18.05
N LYS A 580 -2.59 0.18 -18.70
CA LYS A 580 -3.10 1.19 -19.64
C LYS A 580 -3.28 2.55 -18.98
N LYS A 581 -3.82 2.60 -17.76
CA LYS A 581 -3.97 3.83 -16.96
C LYS A 581 -2.61 4.46 -16.66
N LEU A 582 -1.66 3.71 -16.13
CA LEU A 582 -0.30 4.20 -15.85
C LEU A 582 0.40 4.69 -17.12
N HIS A 583 0.24 4.00 -18.25
CA HIS A 583 0.83 4.45 -19.52
C HIS A 583 0.22 5.77 -20.03
N ARG A 584 -1.08 6.00 -19.76
CA ARG A 584 -1.76 7.27 -20.05
C ARG A 584 -1.24 8.39 -19.14
N GLU A 585 -1.15 8.15 -17.83
CA GLU A 585 -0.64 9.12 -16.85
C GLU A 585 0.84 9.50 -17.14
N ILE A 586 1.69 8.52 -17.47
CA ILE A 586 3.07 8.77 -17.91
C ILE A 586 3.11 9.61 -19.20
N SER A 587 2.18 9.38 -20.13
CA SER A 587 2.09 10.16 -21.38
C SER A 587 1.63 11.61 -21.14
N GLU A 588 0.69 11.82 -20.23
CA GLU A 588 0.24 13.15 -19.80
C GLU A 588 1.37 13.92 -19.09
N LEU A 589 2.04 13.31 -18.12
CA LEU A 589 3.19 13.89 -17.43
C LEU A 589 4.35 14.22 -18.39
N LYS A 590 4.58 13.36 -19.40
CA LYS A 590 5.59 13.61 -20.44
C LYS A 590 5.23 14.83 -21.31
N MET A 591 3.95 15.11 -21.52
CA MET A 591 3.49 16.31 -22.22
C MET A 591 3.60 17.56 -21.34
N THR A 592 3.15 17.53 -20.08
CA THR A 592 3.25 18.69 -19.17
C THR A 592 4.70 19.09 -18.90
N VAL A 593 5.62 18.12 -18.76
CA VAL A 593 7.07 18.38 -18.67
C VAL A 593 7.62 18.99 -19.96
N LYS A 594 7.18 18.54 -21.13
CA LYS A 594 7.61 19.07 -22.43
C LYS A 594 7.17 20.51 -22.65
N ASP A 595 5.94 20.84 -22.29
CA ASP A 595 5.41 22.20 -22.42
C ASP A 595 5.90 23.15 -21.31
N SER A 596 6.18 22.64 -20.11
CA SER A 596 6.94 23.36 -19.08
C SER A 596 8.36 23.68 -19.55
N SER A 597 9.02 22.73 -20.22
CA SER A 597 10.37 22.93 -20.79
C SER A 597 10.37 23.97 -21.91
N ARG A 598 9.32 23.99 -22.75
CA ARG A 598 9.10 25.03 -23.78
C ARG A 598 8.93 26.41 -23.13
N SER A 599 8.01 26.53 -22.17
CA SER A 599 7.75 27.76 -21.41
C SER A 599 9.02 28.29 -20.72
N SER A 600 9.77 27.41 -20.03
CA SER A 600 11.07 27.74 -19.44
C SER A 600 12.09 28.21 -20.48
N GLY A 601 12.17 27.55 -21.64
CA GLY A 601 13.02 27.96 -22.75
C GLY A 601 12.66 29.33 -23.34
N ASP A 602 11.37 29.66 -23.42
CA ASP A 602 10.90 30.95 -23.94
C ASP A 602 11.02 32.08 -22.91
N LEU A 603 10.80 31.80 -21.61
CA LEU A 603 11.15 32.69 -20.50
C LEU A 603 12.65 32.99 -20.49
N SER A 604 13.50 31.98 -20.67
CA SER A 604 14.96 32.14 -20.79
C SER A 604 15.34 33.04 -21.97
N LYS A 605 14.77 32.82 -23.17
CA LYS A 605 14.96 33.72 -24.33
C LYS A 605 14.49 35.15 -24.04
N GLY A 606 13.39 35.31 -23.32
CA GLY A 606 12.85 36.60 -22.88
C GLY A 606 13.83 37.34 -21.95
N LEU A 607 14.37 36.65 -20.96
CA LEU A 607 15.38 37.18 -20.04
C LEU A 607 16.66 37.58 -20.80
N HIS A 608 17.18 36.73 -21.69
CA HIS A 608 18.36 37.07 -22.51
C HIS A 608 18.14 38.34 -23.36
N ARG A 609 16.99 38.46 -24.03
CA ARG A 609 16.62 39.68 -24.78
C ARG A 609 16.60 40.92 -23.88
N ARG A 610 16.03 40.81 -22.67
CA ARG A 610 15.94 41.92 -21.71
C ARG A 610 17.31 42.30 -21.14
N VAL A 611 18.20 41.34 -20.91
CA VAL A 611 19.59 41.60 -20.54
C VAL A 611 20.30 42.38 -21.65
N SER A 612 20.25 41.91 -22.92
CA SER A 612 20.87 42.63 -24.03
C SER A 612 20.28 44.03 -24.29
N GLU A 613 18.99 44.23 -24.01
CA GLU A 613 18.37 45.56 -24.04
C GLU A 613 18.95 46.48 -22.95
N LEU A 614 19.08 45.97 -21.71
CA LEU A 614 19.67 46.70 -20.59
C LEU A 614 21.16 46.99 -20.81
N GLU A 615 21.92 46.05 -21.38
CA GLU A 615 23.32 46.26 -21.77
C GLU A 615 23.47 47.36 -22.83
N ARG A 616 22.58 47.39 -23.83
CA ARG A 616 22.53 48.46 -24.84
C ARG A 616 22.19 49.82 -24.23
N LEU A 617 21.21 49.87 -23.32
CA LEU A 617 20.82 51.09 -22.61
C LEU A 617 21.95 51.60 -21.71
N ALA A 618 22.55 50.72 -20.89
CA ALA A 618 23.69 51.05 -20.04
C ALA A 618 24.91 51.50 -20.86
N SER A 619 25.15 50.91 -22.03
CA SER A 619 26.21 51.36 -22.95
C SER A 619 25.93 52.75 -23.53
N THR A 620 24.68 53.01 -23.94
CA THR A 620 24.23 54.34 -24.39
C THR A 620 24.42 55.38 -23.28
N GLN A 621 24.09 55.03 -22.04
CA GLN A 621 24.23 55.91 -20.89
C GLN A 621 25.70 56.14 -20.48
N ARG A 622 26.56 55.12 -20.59
CA ARG A 622 28.02 55.27 -20.40
C ARG A 622 28.63 56.27 -21.39
N VAL A 623 28.22 56.23 -22.66
CA VAL A 623 28.65 57.22 -23.68
C VAL A 623 28.19 58.63 -23.30
N ARG A 624 26.91 58.84 -22.99
CA ARG A 624 26.39 60.15 -22.56
C ARG A 624 27.09 60.71 -21.32
N ILE A 625 27.40 59.87 -20.34
CA ILE A 625 28.15 60.26 -19.14
C ILE A 625 29.60 60.63 -19.49
N TRP A 626 30.23 59.93 -20.45
CA TRP A 626 31.56 60.26 -20.94
C TRP A 626 31.58 61.59 -21.69
N GLU A 627 30.60 61.84 -22.56
CA GLU A 627 30.40 63.12 -23.27
C GLU A 627 30.23 64.27 -22.28
N GLN A 628 29.30 64.16 -21.31
CA GLN A 628 29.09 65.16 -20.26
C GLN A 628 30.32 65.39 -19.34
N ARG A 629 31.19 64.37 -19.19
CA ARG A 629 32.48 64.51 -18.49
C ARG A 629 33.54 65.15 -19.38
N SER A 630 33.48 64.95 -20.70
CA SER A 630 34.35 65.63 -21.66
C SER A 630 34.00 67.12 -21.75
N GLN A 631 32.73 67.43 -21.99
CA GLN A 631 32.22 68.80 -22.09
C GLN A 631 32.52 69.60 -20.81
N ARG A 632 32.25 69.07 -19.62
CA ARG A 632 32.60 69.77 -18.36
C ARG A 632 34.10 69.98 -18.16
N ARG A 633 34.97 69.10 -18.69
CA ARG A 633 36.43 69.34 -18.68
C ARG A 633 36.82 70.45 -19.65
N GLN A 634 36.21 70.50 -20.83
CA GLN A 634 36.43 71.58 -21.80
C GLN A 634 35.90 72.93 -21.30
N GLU A 635 34.73 72.97 -20.65
CA GLU A 635 34.20 74.16 -19.96
C GLU A 635 35.13 74.61 -18.82
N GLN A 636 35.63 73.67 -18.01
CA GLN A 636 36.55 73.97 -16.92
C GLN A 636 37.89 74.53 -17.43
N GLN A 637 38.50 73.88 -18.44
CA GLN A 637 39.71 74.40 -19.10
C GLN A 637 39.47 75.77 -19.75
N SER A 638 38.29 76.00 -20.33
CA SER A 638 37.93 77.30 -20.91
C SER A 638 37.82 78.38 -19.83
N ARG A 639 37.30 78.05 -18.64
CA ARG A 639 37.24 78.96 -17.48
C ARG A 639 38.62 79.23 -16.91
N GLU A 640 39.47 78.22 -16.78
CA GLU A 640 40.86 78.35 -16.32
C GLU A 640 41.67 79.24 -17.26
N LEU A 641 41.53 79.06 -18.59
CA LEU A 641 42.13 79.93 -19.60
C LEU A 641 41.58 81.38 -19.52
N HIS A 642 40.28 81.58 -19.32
CA HIS A 642 39.73 82.92 -19.11
C HIS A 642 40.25 83.56 -17.81
N GLN A 643 40.42 82.78 -16.73
CA GLN A 643 40.91 83.28 -15.45
C GLN A 643 42.39 83.69 -15.51
N ASP A 644 43.25 82.88 -16.14
CA ASP A 644 44.65 83.23 -16.42
C ASP A 644 44.75 84.45 -17.34
N ASN A 645 43.89 84.56 -18.36
CA ASN A 645 43.88 85.72 -19.25
C ASN A 645 43.41 87.00 -18.53
N CYS A 646 42.38 86.92 -17.67
CA CYS A 646 41.97 88.02 -16.79
C CYS A 646 43.09 88.44 -15.83
N GLN A 647 43.81 87.49 -15.23
CA GLN A 647 44.96 87.78 -14.37
C GLN A 647 46.11 88.43 -15.14
N LYS A 648 46.35 88.03 -16.40
CA LYS A 648 47.32 88.69 -17.29
C LYS A 648 46.93 90.12 -17.62
N VAL A 649 45.66 90.39 -17.92
CA VAL A 649 45.13 91.76 -18.14
C VAL A 649 45.24 92.61 -16.86
N GLU A 650 44.92 92.05 -15.70
CA GLU A 650 45.07 92.76 -14.42
C GLU A 650 46.53 93.07 -14.09
N VAL A 651 47.45 92.14 -14.41
CA VAL A 651 48.91 92.33 -14.26
C VAL A 651 49.47 93.31 -15.30
N SER A 652 48.91 93.40 -16.51
CA SER A 652 49.32 94.40 -17.50
C SER A 652 48.84 95.80 -17.09
N GLY A 653 47.57 95.96 -16.70
CA GLY A 653 47.03 97.23 -16.23
C GLY A 653 47.75 97.75 -14.97
N LYS A 654 48.17 96.86 -14.06
CA LYS A 654 49.01 97.24 -12.90
C LYS A 654 50.38 97.78 -13.33
N ARG A 655 51.04 97.15 -14.31
CA ARG A 655 52.32 97.67 -14.87
C ARG A 655 52.13 98.98 -15.63
N GLU A 656 51.00 99.15 -16.31
CA GLU A 656 50.65 100.35 -17.07
C GLU A 656 50.44 101.55 -16.12
N VAL A 657 49.67 101.36 -15.04
CA VAL A 657 49.53 102.36 -13.96
C VAL A 657 50.86 102.64 -13.24
N GLU A 658 51.73 101.64 -13.05
CA GLU A 658 53.10 101.89 -12.54
C GLU A 658 53.96 102.69 -13.53
N TRP A 659 53.79 102.48 -14.84
CA TRP A 659 54.45 103.24 -15.91
C TRP A 659 53.99 104.69 -15.92
N GLU A 660 52.68 104.94 -15.91
CA GLU A 660 52.08 106.28 -15.80
C GLU A 660 52.55 107.01 -14.52
N ARG A 661 52.67 106.27 -13.41
CA ARG A 661 53.18 106.81 -12.14
C ARG A 661 54.67 107.17 -12.23
N TRP A 662 55.46 106.42 -12.98
CA TRP A 662 56.86 106.72 -13.26
C TRP A 662 57.03 107.93 -14.18
N THR A 663 56.30 108.02 -15.30
CA THR A 663 56.33 109.21 -16.17
C THR A 663 55.83 110.46 -15.44
N SER A 664 54.77 110.34 -14.65
CA SER A 664 54.27 111.41 -13.74
C SER A 664 55.24 111.78 -12.61
N THR A 665 56.29 110.99 -12.39
CA THR A 665 57.37 111.27 -11.43
C THR A 665 58.58 111.90 -12.13
N ILE A 666 58.91 111.43 -13.35
CA ILE A 666 59.94 112.01 -14.23
C ILE A 666 59.55 113.44 -14.61
N GLN A 667 58.34 113.67 -15.11
CA GLN A 667 57.85 115.02 -15.44
C GLN A 667 57.87 115.97 -14.24
N ARG A 668 57.59 115.46 -13.03
CA ARG A 668 57.73 116.25 -11.78
C ARG A 668 59.17 116.58 -11.45
N TRP A 669 60.12 115.68 -11.71
CA TRP A 669 61.55 115.93 -11.58
C TRP A 669 62.05 116.96 -12.61
N GLU A 670 61.58 116.89 -13.85
CA GLU A 670 61.91 117.85 -14.90
C GLU A 670 61.34 119.24 -14.60
N ALA A 671 60.07 119.33 -14.17
CA ALA A 671 59.49 120.58 -13.69
C ALA A 671 60.27 121.15 -12.48
N LYS A 672 60.73 120.31 -11.54
CA LYS A 672 61.58 120.74 -10.42
C LYS A 672 62.96 121.23 -10.87
N ARG A 673 63.56 120.58 -11.89
CA ARG A 673 64.83 121.00 -12.51
C ARG A 673 64.68 122.34 -13.23
N GLN A 674 63.57 122.56 -13.95
CA GLN A 674 63.28 123.85 -14.60
C GLN A 674 63.07 124.96 -13.56
N LEU A 675 62.31 124.70 -12.49
CA LEU A 675 62.17 125.63 -11.36
C LEU A 675 63.52 125.99 -10.72
N ALA A 676 64.42 125.01 -10.53
CA ALA A 676 65.74 125.25 -9.95
C ALA A 676 66.62 126.19 -10.81
N HIS A 677 66.50 126.14 -12.15
CA HIS A 677 67.23 127.04 -13.05
C HIS A 677 66.68 128.47 -13.10
N VAL A 678 65.47 128.73 -12.58
CA VAL A 678 64.90 130.09 -12.49
C VAL A 678 65.31 130.79 -11.19
N THR A 679 65.88 130.06 -10.22
CA THR A 679 66.20 130.57 -8.87
C THR A 679 67.70 130.58 -8.55
N GLU A 680 68.58 130.73 -9.53
CA GLU A 680 69.97 131.15 -9.29
C GLU A 680 70.02 132.66 -8.98
N GLY A 681 69.45 133.03 -7.82
CA GLY A 681 69.30 134.41 -7.38
C GLY A 681 68.98 134.49 -5.89
N LEU A 682 69.99 134.82 -5.08
CA LEU A 682 70.02 134.88 -3.62
C LEU A 682 70.18 133.52 -2.88
N ASN A 683 70.98 133.59 -1.83
CA ASN A 683 71.59 132.48 -1.08
C ASN A 683 71.25 132.70 0.44
N PRO A 684 71.53 131.77 1.38
CA PRO A 684 70.66 130.62 1.65
C PRO A 684 70.19 130.55 3.12
N VAL A 685 69.14 129.75 3.39
CA VAL A 685 68.83 129.26 4.76
C VAL A 685 68.58 127.75 4.74
N ARG A 686 69.22 127.03 5.68
CA ARG A 686 69.08 125.58 5.88
C ARG A 686 68.09 125.26 7.01
N THR A 687 67.11 124.42 6.70
CA THR A 687 66.52 123.42 7.62
C THR A 687 66.23 122.18 6.77
N GLN A 688 66.97 121.08 6.91
CA GLN A 688 66.76 120.03 7.91
C GLN A 688 65.29 119.55 7.92
N LEU A 689 64.99 118.44 7.27
CA LEU A 689 65.12 117.06 7.79
C LEU A 689 64.14 116.77 8.93
N GLU A 690 63.02 116.12 8.58
CA GLU A 690 62.56 114.97 9.37
C GLU A 690 61.68 114.05 8.51
N THR A 691 61.92 112.74 8.62
CA THR A 691 61.21 111.70 7.84
C THR A 691 60.52 110.73 8.77
N HIS A 692 59.22 110.94 9.02
CA HIS A 692 58.42 109.94 9.74
C HIS A 692 57.63 109.06 8.77
N ARG A 693 58.13 107.83 8.59
CA ARG A 693 57.34 106.69 8.13
C ARG A 693 56.31 106.33 9.20
N THR A 694 55.07 106.08 8.80
CA THR A 694 54.11 105.28 9.58
C THR A 694 53.49 104.22 8.67
N HIS A 695 53.28 103.03 9.22
CA HIS A 695 52.82 101.86 8.48
C HIS A 695 51.32 101.92 8.16
N ARG A 696 50.96 101.45 6.97
CA ARG A 696 50.11 100.25 6.83
C ARG A 696 50.56 99.44 5.62
#